data_AF-A0A8I0G6Y4-F1
#
_entry.id   AF-A0A8I0G6Y4-F1
#
_cell.length_a   1.000
_cell.length_b   1.000
_cell.length_c   1.000
_cell.angle_alpha   90.00
_cell.angle_beta   90.00
_cell.angle_gamma   90.00
#
_symmetry.space_group_name_H-M   'P 1'
#
loop_
_entity.id
_entity.type
_entity.pdbx_description
1 polymer ?
#
loop_
_entity_poly.entity_id
_entity_poly.type
_entity_poly.pdbx_seq_one_letter_code
_entity_poly.pdbx_strand_id
1 'polypeptide(L)'
;MDNETKDIILKEILPLVEKGELALFLGAGTSIGTPSINKLTIPSSEVLVKRICEACDFDDEDDTNTDLQTAFGVGQDEIDNFENFLISNFICERPLPWQLNIFRLWWRIIFTTNIDDVPEKCIDILKKDDKSYPDYKVFNYLDREPVFRIPTTPEVVKLHGCVNKIKDGFVFDTVSYADNTVKQSDWISRCALHITHGHCLFVGSKFKESDIEFAIRQRKNWDNNGANLTNWIAIKDYSSMEERAYIRRGIKPLKCTADELFNLLYDNIQYVSPAKFIKRKAPFLANITNNTKALAWFSENLELVRDIVKHWSTKTGPFTRFYFGDIPDWFYISHDVPAKFSYVDKLISSVLSFKNSNDKANLIHIIGSVGSGKTTVALQAISILSQTQDNIYNFIGVNGIHVENLWNVIKDVKGLVVIYIDSAANHFYAVNNIIERALDSNTGCKLCVITEDRSIQYYLNNRHLYQIPPKIIHKITLNTLDRDDASTLLEKADSLGVIYEKLKGLNNHKRIEKVISFDEGYKGDLLATLYDLSSGESYRDKLNDEYHEITSPEAKSLYEMISLVTACKLPLPLNYLSDSENISVSTAMQYLKNDLEGKIHIREHGKSIIGITARHYTIAEFHLTKCFPKENIKDHIIKLMQCMSKKFTINDIKMHPISYRIYRSVLSYHFLSEQVFTKKSDYKYIHEIYSICQSLYSHDGVFWLQYGRFLEKDKQIPEALHCFRRGLDLYDSFQIRHALGHLLLKKYRTEGMKDEEEYLEGIQWLEGEVKTRTTDSYSYTTLCSELSKILEANPQNQHAKETLQKYISIALNESCFEDDALIRAVTHAMKIVKTAK
;
A
#
# COMPACT_ATOMS: atom_id res chain seq x y z
N MET A 1 -41.59 15.88 7.16
CA MET A 1 -40.36 16.64 6.84
C MET A 1 -40.65 18.12 6.48
N ASP A 2 -39.84 19.08 6.96
CA ASP A 2 -39.94 20.52 6.59
C ASP A 2 -39.18 20.88 5.29
N ASN A 3 -39.44 22.07 4.75
CA ASN A 3 -38.86 22.52 3.47
C ASN A 3 -37.34 22.71 3.53
N GLU A 4 -36.80 23.17 4.66
CA GLU A 4 -35.36 23.38 4.83
C GLU A 4 -34.61 22.04 4.80
N THR A 5 -35.09 21.06 5.57
CA THR A 5 -34.56 19.70 5.60
C THR A 5 -34.61 19.07 4.22
N LYS A 6 -35.73 19.22 3.51
CA LYS A 6 -35.89 18.71 2.14
C LYS A 6 -34.87 19.36 1.19
N ASP A 7 -34.68 20.66 1.27
CA ASP A 7 -33.71 21.38 0.44
C ASP A 7 -32.27 20.93 0.69
N ILE A 8 -31.89 20.71 1.96
CA ILE A 8 -30.57 20.18 2.32
C ILE A 8 -30.37 18.79 1.74
N ILE A 9 -31.36 17.90 1.89
CA ILE A 9 -31.29 16.53 1.37
C ILE A 9 -31.07 16.54 -0.15
N LEU A 10 -31.82 17.37 -0.88
CA LEU A 10 -31.75 17.40 -2.34
C LEU A 10 -30.53 18.14 -2.90
N LYS A 11 -30.05 19.20 -2.23
CA LYS A 11 -28.94 20.04 -2.74
C LYS A 11 -27.57 19.62 -2.22
N GLU A 12 -27.49 19.10 -1.00
CA GLU A 12 -26.21 18.74 -0.36
C GLU A 12 -25.98 17.22 -0.35
N ILE A 13 -26.98 16.42 0.03
CA ILE A 13 -26.83 14.97 0.25
C ILE A 13 -26.96 14.17 -1.05
N LEU A 14 -28.03 14.39 -1.82
CA LEU A 14 -28.33 13.64 -3.04
C LEU A 14 -27.16 13.63 -4.04
N PRO A 15 -26.46 14.76 -4.34
CA PRO A 15 -25.33 14.75 -5.26
C PRO A 15 -24.14 13.90 -4.79
N LEU A 16 -23.97 13.72 -3.48
CA LEU A 16 -22.91 12.86 -2.91
C LEU A 16 -23.30 11.39 -3.01
N VAL A 17 -24.59 11.06 -2.80
CA VAL A 17 -25.13 9.71 -3.03
C VAL A 17 -25.00 9.32 -4.50
N GLU A 18 -25.36 10.20 -5.45
CA GLU A 18 -25.24 9.92 -6.89
C GLU A 18 -23.81 9.59 -7.35
N LYS A 19 -22.81 10.09 -6.63
CA LYS A 19 -21.38 9.87 -6.91
C LYS A 19 -20.77 8.71 -6.11
N GLY A 20 -21.50 8.16 -5.14
CA GLY A 20 -20.96 7.18 -4.18
C GLY A 20 -19.88 7.77 -3.27
N GLU A 21 -20.01 9.05 -2.90
CA GLU A 21 -19.03 9.79 -2.08
C GLU A 21 -19.46 9.92 -0.60
N LEU A 22 -20.71 9.60 -0.28
CA LEU A 22 -21.29 9.73 1.07
C LEU A 22 -21.17 8.43 1.89
N ALA A 23 -20.68 8.52 3.13
CA ALA A 23 -20.74 7.41 4.09
C ALA A 23 -22.07 7.42 4.85
N LEU A 24 -22.63 6.24 5.14
CA LEU A 24 -23.88 6.08 5.88
C LEU A 24 -23.61 5.40 7.22
N PHE A 25 -24.21 5.87 8.29
CA PHE A 25 -24.18 5.24 9.61
C PHE A 25 -25.61 4.90 10.04
N LEU A 26 -25.89 3.63 10.27
CA LEU A 26 -27.21 3.10 10.63
C LEU A 26 -27.23 2.63 12.08
N GLY A 27 -28.16 3.16 12.88
CA GLY A 27 -28.45 2.64 14.22
C GLY A 27 -29.77 1.90 14.33
N ALA A 28 -30.12 1.51 15.56
CA ALA A 28 -31.24 0.62 15.86
C ALA A 28 -32.57 1.13 15.29
N GLY A 29 -32.77 2.45 15.25
CA GLY A 29 -33.96 3.08 14.67
C GLY A 29 -34.22 2.76 13.19
N THR A 30 -33.25 2.18 12.48
CA THR A 30 -33.45 1.71 11.10
C THR A 30 -34.01 0.29 11.00
N SER A 31 -33.93 -0.48 12.08
CA SER A 31 -34.42 -1.88 12.14
C SER A 31 -35.65 -2.04 13.05
N ILE A 32 -35.92 -1.10 13.97
CA ILE A 32 -37.07 -1.15 14.88
C ILE A 32 -38.38 -1.34 14.09
N GLY A 33 -39.22 -2.26 14.56
CA GLY A 33 -40.53 -2.54 13.95
C GLY A 33 -40.48 -3.42 12.71
N THR A 34 -39.30 -3.87 12.27
CA THR A 34 -39.17 -4.84 11.18
C THR A 34 -39.64 -6.22 11.64
N PRO A 35 -40.45 -6.96 10.85
CA PRO A 35 -40.85 -8.32 11.19
C PRO A 35 -39.67 -9.25 11.45
N SER A 36 -39.66 -9.92 12.60
CA SER A 36 -38.65 -10.91 13.01
C SER A 36 -39.21 -12.33 12.96
N ILE A 37 -38.33 -13.34 12.91
CA ILE A 37 -38.74 -14.75 12.77
C ILE A 37 -39.57 -15.31 13.94
N ASN A 38 -39.52 -14.66 15.11
CA ASN A 38 -40.39 -14.97 16.24
C ASN A 38 -41.84 -14.44 16.08
N LYS A 39 -42.22 -13.95 14.89
CA LYS A 39 -43.52 -13.34 14.55
C LYS A 39 -43.83 -12.03 15.28
N LEU A 40 -42.88 -11.51 16.05
CA LEU A 40 -42.91 -10.16 16.60
C LEU A 40 -42.18 -9.23 15.63
N THR A 41 -41.63 -8.15 16.18
CA THR A 41 -40.72 -7.26 15.47
C THR A 41 -39.37 -7.20 16.16
N ILE A 42 -38.35 -6.82 15.40
CA ILE A 42 -37.04 -6.43 15.92
C ILE A 42 -37.26 -5.34 17.00
N PRO A 43 -36.78 -5.59 18.24
CA PRO A 43 -37.12 -4.76 19.38
C PRO A 43 -36.35 -3.43 19.38
N SER A 44 -36.93 -2.41 20.02
CA SER A 44 -36.16 -1.27 20.52
C SER A 44 -35.34 -1.68 21.75
N SER A 45 -34.44 -0.82 22.22
CA SER A 45 -33.70 -1.05 23.46
C SER A 45 -34.63 -1.34 24.65
N GLU A 46 -35.68 -0.53 24.82
CA GLU A 46 -36.69 -0.71 25.89
C GLU A 46 -37.43 -2.04 25.76
N VAL A 47 -37.84 -2.41 24.54
CA VAL A 47 -38.53 -3.70 24.31
C VAL A 47 -37.59 -4.88 24.50
N LEU A 48 -36.29 -4.73 24.19
CA LEU A 48 -35.32 -5.80 24.41
C LEU A 48 -35.06 -6.04 25.89
N VAL A 49 -34.92 -4.97 26.70
CA VAL A 49 -34.80 -5.07 28.16
C VAL A 49 -35.98 -5.86 28.72
N LYS A 50 -37.20 -5.47 28.36
CA LYS A 50 -38.41 -6.19 28.78
C LYS A 50 -38.39 -7.67 28.41
N ARG A 51 -38.02 -8.01 27.17
CA ARG A 51 -37.92 -9.40 26.72
C ARG A 51 -36.85 -10.20 27.47
N ILE A 52 -35.78 -9.57 27.93
CA ILE A 52 -34.74 -10.21 28.73
C ILE A 52 -35.24 -10.42 30.16
N CYS A 53 -35.82 -9.40 30.79
CA CYS A 53 -36.42 -9.50 32.13
C CYS A 53 -37.48 -10.62 32.17
N GLU A 54 -38.37 -10.68 31.18
CA GLU A 54 -39.35 -11.77 31.04
C GLU A 54 -38.70 -13.15 30.88
N ALA A 55 -37.56 -13.25 30.19
CA ALA A 55 -36.87 -14.52 29.96
C ALA A 55 -36.06 -15.00 31.18
N CYS A 56 -35.72 -14.09 32.09
CA CYS A 56 -34.98 -14.34 33.33
C CYS A 56 -35.89 -14.37 34.57
N ASP A 57 -37.21 -14.31 34.40
CA ASP A 57 -38.20 -14.27 35.49
C ASP A 57 -38.05 -13.06 36.47
N PHE A 58 -37.62 -11.89 35.96
CA PHE A 58 -37.61 -10.62 36.72
C PHE A 58 -38.98 -9.92 36.69
N ASP A 59 -39.24 -9.06 37.69
CA ASP A 59 -40.51 -8.35 37.84
C ASP A 59 -40.60 -7.10 36.94
N ASP A 60 -41.83 -6.63 36.66
CA ASP A 60 -42.09 -5.43 35.83
C ASP A 60 -41.41 -4.13 36.37
N GLU A 61 -41.00 -4.08 37.64
CA GLU A 61 -40.24 -2.95 38.18
C GLU A 61 -38.80 -2.88 37.62
N ASP A 62 -38.21 -4.03 37.28
CA ASP A 62 -36.87 -4.13 36.72
C ASP A 62 -36.82 -3.67 35.24
N ASP A 63 -37.93 -3.82 34.49
CA ASP A 63 -38.07 -3.33 33.10
C ASP A 63 -37.75 -1.84 32.95
N THR A 64 -38.10 -1.04 33.97
CA THR A 64 -38.06 0.44 33.90
C THR A 64 -36.80 1.05 34.47
N ASN A 65 -36.09 0.32 35.33
CA ASN A 65 -34.91 0.79 36.05
C ASN A 65 -33.59 0.24 35.51
N THR A 66 -33.65 -0.72 34.59
CA THR A 66 -32.47 -1.40 34.04
C THR A 66 -32.09 -0.81 32.68
N ASP A 67 -30.83 -0.46 32.50
CA ASP A 67 -30.32 -0.10 31.19
C ASP A 67 -30.01 -1.33 30.33
N LEU A 68 -29.92 -1.11 29.02
CA LEU A 68 -29.71 -2.17 28.04
C LEU A 68 -28.42 -2.98 28.27
N GLN A 69 -27.35 -2.33 28.75
CA GLN A 69 -26.06 -2.98 28.95
C GLN A 69 -26.12 -3.94 30.14
N THR A 70 -26.78 -3.51 31.23
CA THR A 70 -27.02 -4.38 32.39
C THR A 70 -27.93 -5.55 32.04
N ALA A 71 -29.08 -5.29 31.39
CA ALA A 71 -30.00 -6.35 30.99
C ALA A 71 -29.31 -7.37 30.08
N PHE A 72 -28.51 -6.91 29.10
CA PHE A 72 -27.81 -7.81 28.19
C PHE A 72 -26.77 -8.69 28.91
N GLY A 73 -26.01 -8.12 29.85
CA GLY A 73 -25.04 -8.89 30.65
C GLY A 73 -25.72 -9.97 31.49
N VAL A 74 -26.82 -9.64 32.18
CA VAL A 74 -27.60 -10.61 32.97
C VAL A 74 -28.21 -11.69 32.06
N GLY A 75 -28.84 -11.28 30.96
CA GLY A 75 -29.43 -12.21 30.00
C GLY A 75 -28.42 -13.18 29.39
N GLN A 76 -27.18 -12.74 29.19
CA GLN A 76 -26.10 -13.62 28.70
C GLN A 76 -25.73 -14.73 29.69
N ASP A 77 -25.83 -14.46 30.99
CA ASP A 77 -25.48 -15.40 32.05
C ASP A 77 -26.66 -16.31 32.46
N GLU A 78 -27.89 -15.79 32.43
CA GLU A 78 -29.07 -16.47 32.99
C GLU A 78 -29.99 -17.13 31.95
N ILE A 79 -29.96 -16.72 30.68
CA ILE A 79 -30.77 -17.34 29.63
C ILE A 79 -30.07 -18.60 29.11
N ASP A 80 -30.62 -19.79 29.41
CA ASP A 80 -30.12 -21.12 29.02
C ASP A 80 -29.62 -21.23 27.56
N ASN A 81 -30.26 -20.51 26.64
CA ASN A 81 -29.83 -20.42 25.24
C ASN A 81 -29.92 -18.99 24.71
N PHE A 82 -29.06 -18.13 25.26
CA PHE A 82 -28.97 -16.73 24.87
C PHE A 82 -28.73 -16.52 23.36
N GLU A 83 -27.95 -17.40 22.72
CA GLU A 83 -27.73 -17.33 21.27
C GLU A 83 -29.04 -17.46 20.48
N ASN A 84 -29.85 -18.47 20.78
CA ASN A 84 -31.15 -18.66 20.13
C ASN A 84 -32.14 -17.55 20.49
N PHE A 85 -32.06 -17.02 21.72
CA PHE A 85 -32.84 -15.85 22.11
C PHE A 85 -32.53 -14.65 21.18
N LEU A 86 -31.25 -14.32 20.95
CA LEU A 86 -30.85 -13.25 20.03
C LEU A 86 -31.25 -13.54 18.58
N ILE A 87 -31.04 -14.77 18.09
CA ILE A 87 -31.47 -15.21 16.75
C ILE A 87 -32.96 -14.93 16.55
N SER A 88 -33.79 -15.36 17.50
CA SER A 88 -35.25 -15.24 17.39
C SER A 88 -35.72 -13.78 17.33
N ASN A 89 -35.01 -12.88 18.02
CA ASN A 89 -35.35 -11.47 18.14
C ASN A 89 -34.81 -10.61 16.99
N PHE A 90 -33.67 -10.96 16.41
CA PHE A 90 -32.93 -10.11 15.47
C PHE A 90 -32.77 -10.70 14.06
N ILE A 91 -33.14 -11.97 13.81
CA ILE A 91 -33.29 -12.44 12.42
C ILE A 91 -34.61 -11.91 11.85
N CYS A 92 -34.47 -11.15 10.78
CA CYS A 92 -35.51 -10.55 9.98
C CYS A 92 -36.23 -11.62 9.15
N GLU A 93 -37.56 -11.66 9.30
CA GLU A 93 -38.44 -12.47 8.46
C GLU A 93 -38.56 -11.83 7.07
N ARG A 94 -38.85 -10.53 7.02
CA ARG A 94 -38.93 -9.73 5.79
C ARG A 94 -38.62 -8.25 6.07
N PRO A 95 -37.78 -7.61 5.25
CA PRO A 95 -37.50 -6.19 5.42
C PRO A 95 -38.70 -5.32 4.98
N LEU A 96 -38.77 -4.12 5.52
CA LEU A 96 -39.73 -3.10 5.13
C LEU A 96 -39.36 -2.52 3.75
N PRO A 97 -40.35 -2.09 2.92
CA PRO A 97 -40.07 -1.60 1.56
C PRO A 97 -39.06 -0.46 1.48
N TRP A 98 -39.07 0.47 2.45
CA TRP A 98 -38.14 1.60 2.47
C TRP A 98 -36.70 1.19 2.85
N GLN A 99 -36.51 0.07 3.57
CA GLN A 99 -35.18 -0.46 3.88
C GLN A 99 -34.47 -0.98 2.63
N LEU A 100 -35.23 -1.53 1.67
CA LEU A 100 -34.68 -1.90 0.36
C LEU A 100 -34.10 -0.69 -0.37
N ASN A 101 -34.69 0.49 -0.21
CA ASN A 101 -34.21 1.71 -0.86
C ASN A 101 -32.80 2.11 -0.39
N ILE A 102 -32.42 1.77 0.85
CA ILE A 102 -31.04 1.99 1.35
C ILE A 102 -30.03 1.33 0.41
N PHE A 103 -30.24 0.07 0.04
CA PHE A 103 -29.30 -0.73 -0.75
C PHE A 103 -29.46 -0.57 -2.26
N ARG A 104 -30.44 0.24 -2.71
CA ARG A 104 -30.60 0.65 -4.11
C ARG A 104 -29.76 1.90 -4.47
N LEU A 105 -29.27 2.61 -3.45
CA LEU A 105 -28.49 3.84 -3.57
C LEU A 105 -26.99 3.55 -3.59
N TRP A 106 -26.19 4.50 -4.07
CA TRP A 106 -24.72 4.39 -4.12
C TRP A 106 -24.10 5.04 -2.87
N TRP A 107 -23.72 4.21 -1.90
CA TRP A 107 -22.97 4.64 -0.71
C TRP A 107 -21.47 4.38 -0.88
N ARG A 108 -20.64 5.24 -0.29
CA ARG A 108 -19.20 5.02 -0.19
C ARG A 108 -18.88 3.81 0.69
N ILE A 109 -19.58 3.71 1.81
CA ILE A 109 -19.52 2.65 2.82
C ILE A 109 -20.73 2.82 3.74
N ILE A 110 -21.26 1.72 4.27
CA ILE A 110 -22.28 1.72 5.32
C ILE A 110 -21.66 1.16 6.60
N PHE A 111 -21.80 1.87 7.71
CA PHE A 111 -21.51 1.38 9.05
C PHE A 111 -22.82 1.16 9.80
N THR A 112 -22.88 0.15 10.66
CA THR A 112 -24.01 -0.05 11.54
C THR A 112 -23.60 -0.63 12.89
N THR A 113 -24.29 -0.22 13.93
CA THR A 113 -24.21 -0.83 15.28
C THR A 113 -25.28 -1.91 15.47
N ASN A 114 -26.13 -2.12 14.47
CA ASN A 114 -27.18 -3.12 14.54
C ASN A 114 -26.61 -4.53 14.36
N ILE A 115 -27.10 -5.45 15.19
CA ILE A 115 -26.71 -6.86 15.14
C ILE A 115 -27.62 -7.69 14.23
N ASP A 116 -28.82 -7.20 13.88
CA ASP A 116 -29.81 -7.85 13.01
C ASP A 116 -29.36 -8.07 11.57
N ASP A 117 -29.98 -9.02 10.86
CA ASP A 117 -29.66 -9.36 9.46
C ASP A 117 -30.49 -8.61 8.40
N VAL A 118 -31.11 -7.47 8.76
CA VAL A 118 -31.89 -6.66 7.80
C VAL A 118 -31.05 -6.27 6.58
N PRO A 119 -29.78 -5.81 6.71
CA PRO A 119 -28.93 -5.53 5.56
C PRO A 119 -28.76 -6.74 4.63
N GLU A 120 -28.40 -7.89 5.19
CA GLU A 120 -28.19 -9.15 4.47
C GLU A 120 -29.45 -9.54 3.68
N LYS A 121 -30.62 -9.51 4.32
CA LYS A 121 -31.90 -9.83 3.69
C LYS A 121 -32.25 -8.87 2.55
N CYS A 122 -32.05 -7.56 2.74
CA CYS A 122 -32.29 -6.58 1.70
C CYS A 122 -31.41 -6.84 0.47
N ILE A 123 -30.12 -7.08 0.68
CA ILE A 123 -29.15 -7.37 -0.39
C ILE A 123 -29.55 -8.63 -1.16
N ASP A 124 -29.94 -9.70 -0.47
CA ASP A 124 -30.33 -10.96 -1.11
C ASP A 124 -31.64 -10.87 -1.90
N ILE A 125 -32.58 -10.03 -1.47
CA ILE A 125 -33.78 -9.71 -2.25
C ILE A 125 -33.40 -8.95 -3.52
N LEU A 126 -32.57 -7.91 -3.41
CA LEU A 126 -32.18 -7.07 -4.54
C LEU A 126 -31.33 -7.82 -5.59
N LYS A 127 -30.62 -8.88 -5.22
CA LYS A 127 -29.93 -9.78 -6.17
C LYS A 127 -30.89 -10.48 -7.14
N LYS A 128 -32.18 -10.59 -6.79
CA LYS A 128 -33.23 -11.24 -7.58
C LYS A 128 -34.10 -10.24 -8.36
N ASP A 129 -33.86 -8.95 -8.21
CA ASP A 129 -34.58 -7.89 -8.94
C ASP A 129 -34.11 -7.86 -10.41
N ASP A 130 -35.01 -7.47 -11.32
CA ASP A 130 -34.68 -7.30 -12.76
C ASP A 130 -33.64 -6.19 -12.97
N LYS A 131 -33.58 -5.21 -12.05
CA LYS A 131 -32.57 -4.16 -12.04
C LYS A 131 -31.35 -4.58 -11.22
N SER A 132 -30.16 -4.36 -11.79
CA SER A 132 -28.90 -4.54 -11.06
C SER A 132 -28.59 -3.34 -10.17
N TYR A 133 -28.45 -3.57 -8.87
CA TYR A 133 -28.04 -2.57 -7.86
C TYR A 133 -26.59 -2.79 -7.44
N PRO A 134 -25.99 -1.93 -6.58
CA PRO A 134 -24.66 -2.18 -6.04
C PRO A 134 -24.59 -3.53 -5.30
N ASP A 135 -23.51 -4.28 -5.51
CA ASP A 135 -23.30 -5.62 -4.92
C ASP A 135 -22.64 -5.47 -3.54
N TYR A 136 -23.42 -4.98 -2.58
CA TYR A 136 -22.95 -4.72 -1.20
C TYR A 136 -22.38 -5.98 -0.54
N LYS A 137 -21.26 -5.83 0.15
CA LYS A 137 -20.63 -6.90 0.95
C LYS A 137 -20.69 -6.59 2.42
N VAL A 138 -21.24 -7.51 3.21
CA VAL A 138 -21.35 -7.37 4.67
C VAL A 138 -20.09 -7.91 5.35
N PHE A 139 -19.58 -7.13 6.30
CA PHE A 139 -18.43 -7.42 7.14
C PHE A 139 -18.82 -7.27 8.62
N ASN A 140 -18.35 -8.17 9.46
CA ASN A 140 -18.41 -8.10 10.91
C ASN A 140 -17.20 -7.33 11.47
N TYR A 141 -17.27 -6.84 12.71
CA TYR A 141 -16.20 -6.03 13.32
C TYR A 141 -14.86 -6.76 13.50
N LEU A 142 -14.89 -8.10 13.51
CA LEU A 142 -13.70 -8.97 13.49
C LEU A 142 -13.24 -9.34 12.09
N ASP A 143 -14.09 -9.15 11.07
CA ASP A 143 -13.65 -9.37 9.69
C ASP A 143 -12.59 -8.33 9.34
N ARG A 144 -11.64 -8.69 8.50
CA ARG A 144 -10.60 -7.76 8.09
C ARG A 144 -11.03 -6.90 6.90
N GLU A 145 -10.52 -5.68 6.86
CA GLU A 145 -10.67 -4.79 5.72
C GLU A 145 -10.07 -5.41 4.44
N PRO A 146 -10.79 -5.41 3.30
CA PRO A 146 -10.25 -5.91 2.04
C PRO A 146 -9.13 -4.99 1.51
N VAL A 147 -8.03 -5.60 1.06
CA VAL A 147 -6.88 -4.88 0.47
C VAL A 147 -7.27 -4.13 -0.81
N PHE A 148 -8.20 -4.69 -1.59
CA PHE A 148 -8.76 -4.04 -2.77
C PHE A 148 -10.21 -3.64 -2.51
N ARG A 149 -10.51 -2.38 -2.81
CA ARG A 149 -11.88 -1.89 -2.84
C ARG A 149 -12.36 -1.93 -4.28
N ILE A 150 -13.64 -2.25 -4.46
CA ILE A 150 -14.27 -2.23 -5.77
C ILE A 150 -15.46 -1.28 -5.65
N PRO A 151 -15.47 -0.16 -6.40
CA PRO A 151 -16.57 0.80 -6.38
C PRO A 151 -17.97 0.21 -6.53
N THR A 152 -18.11 -0.90 -7.25
CA THR A 152 -19.41 -1.56 -7.46
C THR A 152 -19.80 -2.55 -6.37
N THR A 153 -18.91 -2.83 -5.41
CA THR A 153 -19.19 -3.68 -4.25
C THR A 153 -18.87 -2.94 -2.94
N PRO A 154 -19.58 -1.86 -2.63
CA PRO A 154 -19.39 -1.10 -1.39
C PRO A 154 -19.58 -1.98 -0.14
N GLU A 155 -18.87 -1.64 0.93
CA GLU A 155 -18.91 -2.40 2.19
C GLU A 155 -20.09 -1.98 3.09
N VAL A 156 -20.65 -2.96 3.81
CA VAL A 156 -21.56 -2.78 4.95
C VAL A 156 -20.87 -3.38 6.17
N VAL A 157 -20.58 -2.56 7.17
CA VAL A 157 -19.73 -2.95 8.29
C VAL A 157 -20.53 -2.92 9.58
N LYS A 158 -20.67 -4.09 10.22
CA LYS A 158 -21.38 -4.30 11.47
C LYS A 158 -20.39 -4.18 12.63
N LEU A 159 -20.40 -3.02 13.29
CA LEU A 159 -19.40 -2.62 14.28
C LEU A 159 -19.55 -3.32 15.63
N HIS A 160 -20.73 -3.85 15.94
CA HIS A 160 -21.06 -4.44 17.25
C HIS A 160 -21.47 -5.91 17.19
N GLY A 161 -21.19 -6.60 16.08
CA GLY A 161 -21.50 -8.01 15.90
C GLY A 161 -22.62 -8.27 14.88
N CYS A 162 -22.93 -9.55 14.69
CA CYS A 162 -23.94 -9.99 13.74
C CYS A 162 -24.60 -11.29 14.20
N VAL A 163 -25.93 -11.35 14.19
CA VAL A 163 -26.66 -12.59 14.55
C VAL A 163 -26.44 -13.74 13.57
N ASN A 164 -25.94 -13.48 12.36
CA ASN A 164 -25.47 -14.54 11.45
C ASN A 164 -24.09 -15.11 11.84
N LYS A 165 -23.37 -14.44 12.76
CA LYS A 165 -22.01 -14.80 13.20
C LYS A 165 -21.87 -14.72 14.73
N ILE A 166 -22.79 -15.35 15.46
CA ILE A 166 -22.84 -15.27 16.93
C ILE A 166 -21.53 -15.70 17.61
N LYS A 167 -20.83 -16.68 17.03
CA LYS A 167 -19.53 -17.17 17.55
C LYS A 167 -18.44 -16.10 17.60
N ASP A 168 -18.58 -15.03 16.83
CA ASP A 168 -17.64 -13.91 16.83
C ASP A 168 -17.88 -12.99 18.04
N GLY A 169 -19.02 -13.10 18.72
CA GLY A 169 -19.41 -12.25 19.84
C GLY A 169 -20.11 -10.95 19.43
N PHE A 170 -20.45 -10.15 20.44
CA PHE A 170 -21.16 -8.88 20.32
C PHE A 170 -20.50 -7.80 21.17
N VAL A 171 -20.71 -6.54 20.81
CA VAL A 171 -20.30 -5.38 21.62
C VAL A 171 -21.57 -4.72 22.15
N PHE A 172 -22.00 -5.12 23.34
CA PHE A 172 -23.29 -4.69 23.90
C PHE A 172 -23.20 -4.33 25.38
N ASP A 173 -22.53 -5.13 26.20
CA ASP A 173 -22.30 -4.85 27.62
C ASP A 173 -21.10 -3.93 27.85
N THR A 174 -21.01 -3.36 29.06
CA THR A 174 -19.97 -2.40 29.46
C THR A 174 -18.55 -2.94 29.32
N VAL A 175 -18.32 -4.22 29.64
CA VAL A 175 -17.01 -4.88 29.56
C VAL A 175 -16.62 -5.03 28.09
N SER A 176 -17.54 -5.50 27.24
CA SER A 176 -17.33 -5.64 25.81
C SER A 176 -17.06 -4.29 25.12
N TYR A 177 -17.73 -3.21 25.51
CA TYR A 177 -17.42 -1.86 25.03
C TYR A 177 -16.01 -1.41 25.45
N ALA A 178 -15.61 -1.64 26.70
CA ALA A 178 -14.29 -1.31 27.20
C ALA A 178 -13.19 -2.11 26.46
N ASP A 179 -13.39 -3.42 26.31
CA ASP A 179 -12.50 -4.31 25.58
C ASP A 179 -12.36 -3.89 24.11
N ASN A 180 -13.46 -3.57 23.45
CA ASN A 180 -13.48 -3.13 22.06
C ASN A 180 -12.75 -1.78 21.88
N THR A 181 -12.94 -0.87 22.83
CA THR A 181 -12.25 0.43 22.89
C THR A 181 -10.74 0.26 23.05
N VAL A 182 -10.30 -0.67 23.91
CA VAL A 182 -8.88 -1.00 24.13
C VAL A 182 -8.29 -1.71 22.91
N LYS A 183 -9.02 -2.65 22.30
CA LYS A 183 -8.58 -3.38 21.09
C LYS A 183 -8.43 -2.49 19.87
N GLN A 184 -9.19 -1.38 19.79
CA GLN A 184 -9.20 -0.44 18.66
C GLN A 184 -9.37 -1.15 17.32
N SER A 185 -10.55 -1.76 17.10
CA SER A 185 -10.90 -2.43 15.83
C SER A 185 -10.58 -1.53 14.62
N ASP A 186 -10.06 -2.14 13.57
CA ASP A 186 -9.75 -1.46 12.30
C ASP A 186 -10.98 -0.76 11.72
N TRP A 187 -12.14 -1.40 11.87
CA TRP A 187 -13.42 -0.86 11.39
C TRP A 187 -13.90 0.34 12.19
N ILE A 188 -13.66 0.37 13.50
CA ILE A 188 -13.95 1.54 14.34
C ILE A 188 -13.02 2.69 13.97
N SER A 189 -11.73 2.39 13.82
CA SER A 189 -10.74 3.38 13.37
C SER A 189 -11.09 3.96 12.00
N ARG A 190 -11.58 3.11 11.07
CA ARG A 190 -12.06 3.50 9.74
C ARG A 190 -13.36 4.30 9.82
N CYS A 191 -14.30 3.90 10.67
CA CYS A 191 -15.54 4.67 10.92
C CYS A 191 -15.20 6.08 11.41
N ALA A 192 -14.33 6.18 12.43
CA ALA A 192 -13.82 7.46 12.91
C ALA A 192 -13.11 8.26 11.81
N LEU A 193 -12.32 7.62 10.95
CA LEU A 193 -11.69 8.27 9.79
C LEU A 193 -12.73 8.88 8.84
N HIS A 194 -13.80 8.15 8.51
CA HIS A 194 -14.86 8.64 7.64
C HIS A 194 -15.66 9.79 8.26
N ILE A 195 -15.96 9.70 9.55
CA ILE A 195 -16.65 10.78 10.29
C ILE A 195 -15.76 12.03 10.34
N THR A 196 -14.47 11.87 10.62
CA THR A 196 -13.53 12.99 10.73
C THR A 196 -13.14 13.62 9.39
N HIS A 197 -13.27 12.86 8.30
CA HIS A 197 -13.11 13.37 6.93
C HIS A 197 -14.30 14.22 6.46
N GLY A 198 -15.49 14.01 7.03
CA GLY A 198 -16.74 14.62 6.57
C GLY A 198 -17.50 13.76 5.55
N HIS A 199 -18.67 14.24 5.16
CA HIS A 199 -19.64 13.52 4.32
C HIS A 199 -20.05 12.17 4.95
N CYS A 200 -20.52 12.23 6.19
CA CYS A 200 -21.18 11.14 6.88
C CYS A 200 -22.65 11.51 7.18
N LEU A 201 -23.57 10.58 6.92
CA LEU A 201 -24.99 10.69 7.22
C LEU A 201 -25.38 9.66 8.29
N PHE A 202 -25.80 10.12 9.45
CA PHE A 202 -26.27 9.28 10.56
C PHE A 202 -27.79 9.14 10.50
N VAL A 203 -28.31 7.91 10.57
CA VAL A 203 -29.75 7.60 10.51
C VAL A 203 -30.09 6.53 11.53
N GLY A 204 -31.20 6.70 12.27
CA GLY A 204 -31.65 5.71 13.24
C GLY A 204 -30.79 5.60 14.51
N SER A 205 -29.90 6.56 14.76
CA SER A 205 -29.12 6.71 16.00
C SER A 205 -29.08 8.18 16.40
N LYS A 206 -28.98 8.45 17.71
CA LYS A 206 -28.58 9.76 18.24
C LYS A 206 -27.06 9.98 18.24
N PHE A 207 -26.31 8.97 17.78
CA PHE A 207 -24.85 8.91 17.76
C PHE A 207 -24.23 9.13 19.15
N LYS A 208 -24.41 8.14 20.02
CA LYS A 208 -23.89 8.10 21.40
C LYS A 208 -23.01 6.87 21.64
N GLU A 209 -22.18 6.52 20.66
CA GLU A 209 -21.30 5.35 20.70
C GLU A 209 -19.94 5.72 21.32
N SER A 210 -19.67 5.24 22.53
CA SER A 210 -18.49 5.65 23.32
C SER A 210 -17.16 5.17 22.73
N ASP A 211 -17.15 4.00 22.12
CA ASP A 211 -16.00 3.39 21.43
C ASP A 211 -15.60 4.19 20.17
N ILE A 212 -16.58 4.60 19.36
CA ILE A 212 -16.37 5.46 18.20
C ILE A 212 -15.97 6.87 18.64
N GLU A 213 -16.63 7.43 19.67
CA GLU A 213 -16.28 8.75 20.20
C GLU A 213 -14.85 8.75 20.75
N PHE A 214 -14.43 7.69 21.43
CA PHE A 214 -13.05 7.50 21.87
C PHE A 214 -12.07 7.48 20.68
N ALA A 215 -12.36 6.72 19.63
CA ALA A 215 -11.54 6.66 18.43
C ALA A 215 -11.45 8.02 17.69
N ILE A 216 -12.52 8.82 17.71
CA ILE A 216 -12.50 10.20 17.19
C ILE A 216 -11.63 11.10 18.07
N ARG A 217 -11.77 11.04 19.40
CA ARG A 217 -11.03 11.89 20.36
C ARG A 217 -9.53 11.60 20.40
N GLN A 218 -9.12 10.37 20.14
CA GLN A 218 -7.70 10.04 20.01
C GLN A 218 -7.03 10.79 18.84
N ARG A 219 -7.80 11.25 17.86
CA ARG A 219 -7.28 12.05 16.75
C ARG A 219 -7.12 13.49 17.22
N LYS A 220 -5.88 13.96 17.35
CA LYS A 220 -5.58 15.33 17.82
C LYS A 220 -6.31 16.37 16.95
N ASN A 221 -6.80 17.44 17.60
CA ASN A 221 -7.45 18.61 16.99
C ASN A 221 -8.87 18.44 16.40
N TRP A 222 -9.63 17.42 16.80
CA TRP A 222 -11.07 17.36 16.46
C TRP A 222 -11.86 18.54 17.04
N ASP A 223 -11.64 18.86 18.33
CA ASP A 223 -12.43 19.88 19.03
C ASP A 223 -11.94 21.33 18.79
N ASN A 224 -10.68 21.50 18.34
CA ASN A 224 -10.01 22.81 18.34
C ASN A 224 -10.10 23.58 17.02
N ASN A 225 -10.46 22.94 15.91
CA ASN A 225 -10.59 23.60 14.62
C ASN A 225 -12.01 23.40 14.11
N GLY A 226 -12.77 24.49 14.05
CA GLY A 226 -14.00 24.60 13.25
C GLY A 226 -13.71 24.48 11.75
N ALA A 227 -13.09 23.37 11.33
CA ALA A 227 -13.00 23.00 9.93
C ALA A 227 -14.43 22.85 9.41
N ASN A 228 -14.67 23.32 8.18
CA ASN A 228 -15.91 23.18 7.41
C ASN A 228 -16.22 21.70 7.08
N LEU A 229 -16.36 20.85 8.09
CA LEU A 229 -16.79 19.46 7.96
C LEU A 229 -18.30 19.43 7.84
N THR A 230 -18.80 18.78 6.80
CA THR A 230 -20.23 18.63 6.50
C THR A 230 -20.65 17.19 6.78
N ASN A 231 -21.11 16.93 8.00
CA ASN A 231 -21.82 15.71 8.38
C ASN A 231 -23.30 16.03 8.67
N TRP A 232 -24.18 15.04 8.56
CA TRP A 232 -25.63 15.20 8.79
C TRP A 232 -26.18 14.09 9.68
N ILE A 233 -27.20 14.39 10.48
CA ILE A 233 -27.91 13.40 11.30
C ILE A 233 -29.43 13.52 11.12
N ALA A 234 -30.09 12.45 10.69
CA ALA A 234 -31.53 12.38 10.52
C ALA A 234 -32.21 11.86 11.79
N ILE A 235 -33.00 12.73 12.43
CA ILE A 235 -33.67 12.47 13.69
C ILE A 235 -35.08 13.06 13.67
N LYS A 236 -36.04 12.34 14.25
CA LYS A 236 -37.47 12.71 14.24
C LYS A 236 -37.73 14.07 14.88
N ASP A 237 -37.02 14.37 15.97
CA ASP A 237 -37.06 15.66 16.65
C ASP A 237 -35.80 15.88 17.49
N TYR A 238 -35.52 17.14 17.82
CA TYR A 238 -34.41 17.56 18.69
C TYR A 238 -34.68 18.92 19.32
N SER A 239 -34.15 19.10 20.53
CA SER A 239 -34.15 20.40 21.23
C SER A 239 -33.12 21.37 20.65
N SER A 240 -33.28 22.66 20.90
CA SER A 240 -32.26 23.67 20.54
C SER A 240 -30.90 23.44 21.20
N MET A 241 -30.87 22.71 22.33
CA MET A 241 -29.61 22.32 22.98
C MET A 241 -28.92 21.19 22.22
N GLU A 242 -29.67 20.14 21.83
CA GLU A 242 -29.17 19.05 20.99
C GLU A 242 -28.69 19.58 19.64
N GLU A 243 -29.41 20.51 19.02
CA GLU A 243 -29.00 21.16 17.77
C GLU A 243 -27.63 21.83 17.89
N ARG A 244 -27.43 22.67 18.92
CA ARG A 244 -26.15 23.32 19.18
C ARG A 244 -25.04 22.31 19.46
N ALA A 245 -25.35 21.21 20.16
CA ALA A 245 -24.38 20.16 20.45
C ALA A 245 -23.93 19.44 19.17
N TYR A 246 -24.85 19.12 18.26
CA TYR A 246 -24.51 18.53 16.96
C TYR A 246 -23.70 19.49 16.09
N ILE A 247 -24.11 20.76 15.99
CA ILE A 247 -23.40 21.76 15.16
C ILE A 247 -21.96 21.97 15.67
N ARG A 248 -21.75 22.01 16.99
CA ARG A 248 -20.39 22.07 17.58
C ARG A 248 -19.51 20.87 17.22
N ARG A 249 -20.13 19.71 16.96
CA ARG A 249 -19.45 18.49 16.52
C ARG A 249 -19.30 18.41 14.99
N GLY A 250 -19.66 19.47 14.25
CA GLY A 250 -19.65 19.48 12.78
C GLY A 250 -20.76 18.62 12.15
N ILE A 251 -21.86 18.38 12.88
CA ILE A 251 -22.99 17.56 12.43
C ILE A 251 -24.24 18.45 12.33
N LYS A 252 -24.87 18.48 11.15
CA LYS A 252 -26.10 19.22 10.90
C LYS A 252 -27.33 18.31 11.13
N PRO A 253 -28.19 18.58 12.13
CA PRO A 253 -29.39 17.78 12.33
C PRO A 253 -30.45 18.06 11.28
N LEU A 254 -31.20 17.02 10.90
CA LEU A 254 -32.24 17.02 9.88
C LEU A 254 -33.53 16.45 10.49
N LYS A 255 -34.59 17.25 10.50
CA LYS A 255 -35.87 16.86 11.11
C LYS A 255 -36.69 15.97 10.17
N CYS A 256 -36.42 14.68 10.21
CA CYS A 256 -37.09 13.66 9.41
C CYS A 256 -36.98 12.26 10.01
N THR A 257 -37.86 11.35 9.61
CA THR A 257 -37.74 9.92 9.91
C THR A 257 -36.88 9.20 8.87
N ALA A 258 -36.40 8.00 9.20
CA ALA A 258 -35.56 7.21 8.29
C ALA A 258 -36.29 6.84 6.99
N ASP A 259 -37.56 6.46 7.10
CA ASP A 259 -38.42 6.12 5.95
C ASP A 259 -38.69 7.35 5.08
N GLU A 260 -39.01 8.51 5.65
CA GLU A 260 -39.16 9.77 4.92
C GLU A 260 -37.88 10.12 4.12
N LEU A 261 -36.71 9.99 4.76
CA LEU A 261 -35.41 10.30 4.15
C LEU A 261 -35.07 9.39 2.97
N PHE A 262 -35.13 8.07 3.17
CA PHE A 262 -34.72 7.11 2.13
C PHE A 262 -35.72 7.04 0.97
N ASN A 263 -37.01 7.23 1.24
CA ASN A 263 -38.00 7.38 0.17
C ASN A 263 -37.73 8.67 -0.63
N LEU A 264 -37.48 9.80 0.04
CA LEU A 264 -37.16 11.06 -0.66
C LEU A 264 -35.90 10.93 -1.53
N LEU A 265 -34.83 10.32 -1.00
CA LEU A 265 -33.60 10.07 -1.78
C LEU A 265 -33.88 9.16 -2.97
N TYR A 266 -34.59 8.06 -2.78
CA TYR A 266 -34.89 7.10 -3.84
C TYR A 266 -35.79 7.68 -4.94
N ASP A 267 -36.80 8.46 -4.56
CA ASP A 267 -37.74 9.07 -5.51
C ASP A 267 -37.09 10.16 -6.38
N ASN A 268 -36.00 10.78 -5.89
CA ASN A 268 -35.30 11.86 -6.59
C ASN A 268 -34.00 11.40 -7.26
N ILE A 269 -33.49 10.21 -6.95
CA ILE A 269 -32.26 9.71 -7.56
C ILE A 269 -32.54 9.16 -8.96
N GLN A 270 -31.67 9.50 -9.92
CA GLN A 270 -31.67 8.78 -11.18
C GLN A 270 -31.00 7.42 -10.99
N TYR A 271 -31.73 6.33 -11.25
CA TYR A 271 -31.13 4.99 -11.22
C TYR A 271 -29.91 4.88 -12.15
N VAL A 272 -28.83 4.30 -11.61
CA VAL A 272 -27.59 4.03 -12.33
C VAL A 272 -27.18 2.59 -12.08
N SER A 273 -27.18 1.76 -13.13
CA SER A 273 -26.66 0.40 -13.05
C SER A 273 -25.17 0.39 -12.73
N PRO A 274 -24.62 -0.67 -12.09
CA PRO A 274 -23.18 -0.78 -11.83
C PRO A 274 -22.30 -0.54 -13.06
N ALA A 275 -22.71 -1.04 -14.23
CA ALA A 275 -22.03 -0.77 -15.50
C ALA A 275 -22.02 0.74 -15.83
N LYS A 276 -23.17 1.43 -15.74
CA LYS A 276 -23.26 2.88 -16.01
C LYS A 276 -22.52 3.71 -14.95
N PHE A 277 -22.50 3.25 -13.70
CA PHE A 277 -21.77 3.88 -12.60
C PHE A 277 -20.27 3.88 -12.88
N ILE A 278 -19.74 2.74 -13.34
CA ILE A 278 -18.35 2.65 -13.82
C ILE A 278 -18.13 3.52 -15.06
N LYS A 279 -19.04 3.53 -16.05
CA LYS A 279 -18.90 4.39 -17.24
C LYS A 279 -18.75 5.87 -16.90
N ARG A 280 -19.42 6.34 -15.84
CA ARG A 280 -19.26 7.73 -15.35
C ARG A 280 -17.86 7.98 -14.79
N LYS A 281 -17.23 6.98 -14.18
CA LYS A 281 -15.86 7.07 -13.61
C LYS A 281 -14.75 6.80 -14.62
N ALA A 282 -14.99 5.94 -15.61
CA ALA A 282 -14.03 5.56 -16.66
C ALA A 282 -14.73 5.41 -18.04
N PRO A 283 -15.03 6.53 -18.71
CA PRO A 283 -15.81 6.54 -19.96
C PRO A 283 -15.16 5.74 -21.10
N PHE A 284 -13.83 5.66 -21.12
CA PHE A 284 -13.05 5.00 -22.17
C PHE A 284 -13.11 3.47 -22.12
N LEU A 285 -13.54 2.85 -21.01
CA LEU A 285 -13.61 1.38 -20.86
C LEU A 285 -15.02 0.79 -21.07
N ALA A 286 -16.00 1.64 -21.39
CA ALA A 286 -17.43 1.36 -21.36
C ALA A 286 -17.93 0.21 -22.25
N ASN A 287 -17.17 -0.17 -23.27
CA ASN A 287 -17.59 -1.14 -24.29
C ASN A 287 -16.68 -2.38 -24.34
N ILE A 288 -15.75 -2.53 -23.39
CA ILE A 288 -14.67 -3.52 -23.47
C ILE A 288 -15.05 -4.83 -22.77
N THR A 289 -15.75 -4.79 -21.64
CA THR A 289 -16.15 -5.99 -20.90
C THR A 289 -17.39 -5.76 -20.03
N ASN A 290 -18.18 -6.79 -19.79
CA ASN A 290 -19.30 -6.76 -18.84
C ASN A 290 -18.85 -6.99 -17.38
N ASN A 291 -17.56 -7.29 -17.16
CA ASN A 291 -17.02 -7.50 -15.82
C ASN A 291 -16.80 -6.17 -15.09
N THR A 292 -17.83 -5.73 -14.36
CA THR A 292 -17.84 -4.48 -13.60
C THR A 292 -16.72 -4.41 -12.55
N LYS A 293 -16.43 -5.53 -11.86
CA LYS A 293 -15.35 -5.63 -10.87
C LYS A 293 -13.98 -5.34 -11.48
N ALA A 294 -13.71 -5.95 -12.64
CA ALA A 294 -12.46 -5.78 -13.37
C ALA A 294 -12.27 -4.33 -13.86
N LEU A 295 -13.32 -3.73 -14.42
CA LEU A 295 -13.31 -2.35 -14.89
C LEU A 295 -13.07 -1.34 -13.77
N ALA A 296 -13.74 -1.53 -12.63
CA ALA A 296 -13.61 -0.63 -11.49
C ALA A 296 -12.18 -0.67 -10.94
N TRP A 297 -11.62 -1.87 -10.75
CA TRP A 297 -10.21 -2.05 -10.36
C TRP A 297 -9.26 -1.39 -11.38
N PHE A 298 -9.47 -1.62 -12.69
CA PHE A 298 -8.62 -1.05 -13.73
C PHE A 298 -8.63 0.48 -13.68
N SER A 299 -9.82 1.08 -13.56
CA SER A 299 -9.97 2.54 -13.51
C SER A 299 -9.30 3.20 -12.30
N GLU A 300 -9.20 2.48 -11.17
CA GLU A 300 -8.54 3.00 -9.97
C GLU A 300 -7.02 2.85 -9.99
N ASN A 301 -6.49 1.93 -10.82
CA ASN A 301 -5.09 1.52 -10.77
C ASN A 301 -4.31 1.85 -12.06
N LEU A 302 -4.99 2.24 -13.14
CA LEU A 302 -4.37 2.66 -14.39
C LEU A 302 -4.93 3.98 -14.88
N GLU A 303 -4.04 4.90 -15.22
CA GLU A 303 -4.38 6.17 -15.83
C GLU A 303 -4.09 6.15 -17.34
N LEU A 304 -5.00 6.69 -18.14
CA LEU A 304 -4.78 6.86 -19.57
C LEU A 304 -3.83 8.05 -19.81
N VAL A 305 -2.63 7.79 -20.34
CA VAL A 305 -1.55 8.79 -20.44
C VAL A 305 -1.98 10.04 -21.20
N ARG A 306 -2.77 9.89 -22.27
CA ARG A 306 -3.28 11.02 -23.07
C ARG A 306 -4.08 12.02 -22.22
N ASP A 307 -4.93 11.52 -21.33
CA ASP A 307 -5.79 12.36 -20.49
C ASP A 307 -4.98 13.08 -19.41
N ILE A 308 -3.99 12.38 -18.84
CA ILE A 308 -3.07 12.95 -17.85
C ILE A 308 -2.26 14.10 -18.47
N VAL A 309 -1.64 13.87 -19.64
CA VAL A 309 -0.83 14.89 -20.31
C VAL A 309 -1.67 16.13 -20.63
N LYS A 310 -2.89 15.94 -21.11
CA LYS A 310 -3.84 17.03 -21.38
C LYS A 310 -4.26 17.78 -20.11
N HIS A 311 -4.43 17.08 -18.99
CA HIS A 311 -4.74 17.72 -17.72
C HIS A 311 -3.58 18.61 -17.26
N TRP A 312 -2.38 18.05 -17.22
CA TRP A 312 -1.19 18.72 -16.68
C TRP A 312 -0.66 19.83 -17.56
N SER A 313 -0.85 19.78 -18.87
CA SER A 313 -0.45 20.86 -19.80
C SER A 313 -1.18 22.19 -19.57
N THR A 314 -2.24 22.20 -18.74
CA THR A 314 -2.98 23.41 -18.37
C THR A 314 -2.52 24.03 -17.04
N LYS A 315 -1.66 23.32 -16.29
CA LYS A 315 -1.16 23.75 -14.99
C LYS A 315 0.06 24.65 -15.17
N THR A 316 0.26 25.57 -14.23
CA THR A 316 1.40 26.50 -14.24
C THR A 316 2.30 26.24 -13.04
N GLY A 317 3.61 26.40 -13.23
CA GLY A 317 4.60 26.22 -12.17
C GLY A 317 6.02 26.53 -12.65
N PRO A 318 7.00 26.58 -11.74
CA PRO A 318 8.38 26.91 -12.09
C PRO A 318 9.12 25.72 -12.71
N PHE A 319 9.38 25.78 -14.02
CA PHE A 319 10.06 24.70 -14.76
C PHE A 319 11.50 24.42 -14.31
N THR A 320 12.20 25.45 -13.82
CA THR A 320 13.60 25.33 -13.39
C THR A 320 13.80 24.36 -12.24
N ARG A 321 12.77 24.12 -11.42
CA ARG A 321 12.84 23.18 -10.28
C ARG A 321 13.19 21.75 -10.69
N PHE A 322 12.80 21.32 -11.89
CA PHE A 322 13.19 20.01 -12.44
C PHE A 322 14.72 19.83 -12.46
N TYR A 323 15.45 20.84 -12.91
CA TYR A 323 16.91 20.85 -12.99
C TYR A 323 17.60 21.03 -11.62
N PHE A 324 16.81 21.33 -10.59
CA PHE A 324 17.22 21.42 -9.19
C PHE A 324 16.76 20.21 -8.35
N GLY A 325 16.28 19.14 -8.99
CA GLY A 325 16.07 17.84 -8.34
C GLY A 325 14.62 17.48 -7.98
N ASP A 326 13.63 18.20 -8.50
CA ASP A 326 12.23 17.76 -8.41
C ASP A 326 12.03 16.41 -9.15
N ILE A 327 11.11 15.59 -8.65
CA ILE A 327 10.77 14.30 -9.29
C ILE A 327 10.21 14.54 -10.71
N PRO A 328 10.58 13.70 -11.70
CA PRO A 328 9.93 13.72 -13.00
C PRO A 328 8.45 13.35 -12.85
N ASP A 329 7.57 14.32 -13.06
CA ASP A 329 6.12 14.16 -13.03
C ASP A 329 5.48 14.59 -14.36
N TRP A 330 4.16 14.45 -14.45
CA TRP A 330 3.42 14.81 -15.66
C TRP A 330 3.37 16.32 -15.91
N PHE A 331 3.58 17.17 -14.88
CA PHE A 331 3.72 18.60 -15.08
C PHE A 331 4.93 18.91 -15.95
N TYR A 332 6.11 18.40 -15.59
CA TYR A 332 7.33 18.64 -16.37
C TYR A 332 7.27 18.00 -17.76
N ILE A 333 6.73 16.78 -17.86
CA ILE A 333 6.66 16.04 -19.13
C ILE A 333 5.69 16.70 -20.11
N SER A 334 4.54 17.19 -19.65
CA SER A 334 3.53 17.85 -20.51
C SER A 334 3.98 19.22 -21.03
N HIS A 335 4.94 19.86 -20.38
CA HIS A 335 5.51 21.15 -20.78
C HIS A 335 6.83 21.04 -21.54
N ASP A 336 7.23 19.82 -21.93
CA ASP A 336 8.52 19.57 -22.60
C ASP A 336 9.70 20.16 -21.80
N VAL A 337 9.72 19.99 -20.48
CA VAL A 337 10.79 20.52 -19.62
C VAL A 337 12.06 19.66 -19.71
N PRO A 338 12.02 18.32 -19.57
CA PRO A 338 13.23 17.51 -19.56
C PRO A 338 13.93 17.44 -20.92
N ALA A 339 15.26 17.35 -20.91
CA ALA A 339 16.04 17.06 -22.12
C ALA A 339 15.68 15.69 -22.70
N LYS A 340 15.52 15.62 -24.03
CA LYS A 340 15.17 14.38 -24.73
C LYS A 340 16.42 13.65 -25.19
N PHE A 341 16.86 12.65 -24.43
CA PHE A 341 18.02 11.81 -24.78
C PHE A 341 17.67 10.73 -25.82
N SER A 342 18.72 10.17 -26.45
CA SER A 342 18.58 9.12 -27.48
C SER A 342 17.82 7.87 -27.00
N TYR A 343 17.86 7.60 -25.69
CA TYR A 343 17.12 6.49 -25.05
C TYR A 343 15.60 6.60 -25.21
N VAL A 344 15.05 7.82 -25.30
CA VAL A 344 13.62 8.05 -25.55
C VAL A 344 13.24 7.49 -26.92
N ASP A 345 14.03 7.81 -27.95
CA ASP A 345 13.79 7.34 -29.31
C ASP A 345 14.02 5.83 -29.45
N LYS A 346 15.00 5.27 -28.74
CA LYS A 346 15.21 3.81 -28.67
C LYS A 346 13.98 3.10 -28.10
N LEU A 347 13.39 3.62 -27.02
CA LEU A 347 12.20 3.04 -26.39
C LEU A 347 10.98 3.13 -27.32
N ILE A 348 10.72 4.31 -27.90
CA ILE A 348 9.62 4.50 -28.87
C ILE A 348 9.78 3.53 -30.04
N SER A 349 10.98 3.45 -30.61
CA SER A 349 11.28 2.57 -31.75
C SER A 349 11.08 1.10 -31.41
N SER A 350 11.45 0.66 -30.20
CA SER A 350 11.22 -0.72 -29.74
C SER A 350 9.72 -1.04 -29.64
N VAL A 351 8.91 -0.14 -29.08
CA VAL A 351 7.46 -0.32 -28.99
C VAL A 351 6.80 -0.34 -30.37
N LEU A 352 7.19 0.56 -31.28
CA LEU A 352 6.64 0.62 -32.63
C LEU A 352 7.08 -0.58 -33.50
N SER A 353 8.32 -1.05 -33.33
CA SER A 353 8.80 -2.27 -33.98
C SER A 353 8.01 -3.48 -33.52
N PHE A 354 7.77 -3.60 -32.21
CA PHE A 354 6.87 -4.61 -31.66
C PHE A 354 5.47 -4.48 -32.25
N LYS A 355 4.86 -3.28 -32.27
CA LYS A 355 3.53 -3.05 -32.86
C LYS A 355 3.40 -3.67 -34.26
N ASN A 356 4.45 -3.54 -35.08
CA ASN A 356 4.49 -4.04 -36.46
C ASN A 356 4.94 -5.51 -36.60
N SER A 357 5.35 -6.19 -35.52
CA SER A 357 5.74 -7.61 -35.55
C SER A 357 4.54 -8.57 -35.51
N ASN A 358 4.79 -9.88 -35.59
CA ASN A 358 3.76 -10.90 -35.38
C ASN A 358 3.64 -11.35 -33.91
N ASP A 359 4.49 -10.83 -33.02
CA ASP A 359 4.47 -11.20 -31.61
C ASP A 359 3.23 -10.64 -30.91
N LYS A 360 2.71 -11.39 -29.94
CA LYS A 360 1.53 -11.02 -29.15
C LYS A 360 1.87 -10.23 -27.88
N ALA A 361 3.06 -10.47 -27.33
CA ALA A 361 3.53 -9.82 -26.12
C ALA A 361 4.97 -9.34 -26.25
N ASN A 362 5.31 -8.28 -25.52
CA ASN A 362 6.66 -7.74 -25.43
C ASN A 362 6.92 -7.17 -24.03
N LEU A 363 8.12 -7.37 -23.51
CA LEU A 363 8.57 -6.84 -22.23
C LEU A 363 9.82 -5.99 -22.44
N ILE A 364 9.72 -4.70 -22.14
CA ILE A 364 10.85 -3.77 -22.22
C ILE A 364 11.21 -3.31 -20.81
N HIS A 365 12.43 -3.63 -20.37
CA HIS A 365 12.99 -3.19 -19.11
C HIS A 365 13.88 -1.98 -19.31
N ILE A 366 13.60 -0.89 -18.60
CA ILE A 366 14.45 0.28 -18.49
C ILE A 366 15.22 0.14 -17.18
N ILE A 367 16.53 -0.12 -17.27
CA ILE A 367 17.39 -0.36 -16.11
C ILE A 367 18.55 0.62 -16.07
N GLY A 368 19.12 0.85 -14.89
CA GLY A 368 20.22 1.81 -14.72
C GLY A 368 20.45 2.18 -13.25
N SER A 369 21.50 2.97 -13.02
CA SER A 369 21.89 3.44 -11.70
C SER A 369 20.89 4.43 -11.12
N VAL A 370 21.09 4.83 -9.87
CA VAL A 370 20.22 5.73 -9.14
C VAL A 370 20.25 7.14 -9.79
N GLY A 371 19.09 7.71 -10.10
CA GLY A 371 18.98 9.04 -10.72
C GLY A 371 19.50 9.15 -12.17
N SER A 372 19.69 8.04 -12.88
CA SER A 372 20.10 8.03 -14.29
C SER A 372 19.04 8.50 -15.31
N GLY A 373 17.89 9.02 -14.87
CA GLY A 373 16.83 9.52 -15.77
C GLY A 373 15.85 8.49 -16.32
N LYS A 374 15.80 7.26 -15.76
CA LYS A 374 14.92 6.18 -16.26
C LYS A 374 13.44 6.56 -16.29
N THR A 375 12.92 7.06 -15.18
CA THR A 375 11.52 7.51 -15.08
C THR A 375 11.25 8.62 -16.11
N THR A 376 12.16 9.59 -16.25
CA THR A 376 12.07 10.65 -17.25
C THR A 376 11.97 10.09 -18.68
N VAL A 377 12.87 9.17 -19.05
CA VAL A 377 12.87 8.52 -20.37
C VAL A 377 11.56 7.77 -20.61
N ALA A 378 11.10 7.00 -19.62
CA ALA A 378 9.86 6.24 -19.71
C ALA A 378 8.65 7.17 -19.91
N LEU A 379 8.50 8.20 -19.07
CA LEU A 379 7.40 9.15 -19.12
C LEU A 379 7.39 9.97 -20.42
N GLN A 380 8.55 10.43 -20.90
CA GLN A 380 8.67 11.12 -22.19
C GLN A 380 8.24 10.20 -23.34
N ALA A 381 8.72 8.95 -23.37
CA ALA A 381 8.40 8.02 -24.44
C ALA A 381 6.91 7.66 -24.48
N ILE A 382 6.30 7.34 -23.34
CA ILE A 382 4.87 7.01 -23.30
C ILE A 382 3.98 8.23 -23.55
N SER A 383 4.42 9.44 -23.16
CA SER A 383 3.76 10.69 -23.53
C SER A 383 3.72 10.86 -25.05
N ILE A 384 4.86 10.71 -25.73
CA ILE A 384 4.96 10.79 -27.20
C ILE A 384 4.11 9.69 -27.87
N LEU A 385 4.19 8.45 -27.39
CA LEU A 385 3.38 7.34 -27.92
C LEU A 385 1.87 7.60 -27.77
N SER A 386 1.43 8.23 -26.69
CA SER A 386 0.00 8.50 -26.41
C SER A 386 -0.65 9.48 -27.40
N GLN A 387 0.15 10.24 -28.14
CA GLN A 387 -0.32 11.14 -29.20
C GLN A 387 -0.83 10.37 -30.42
N THR A 388 -0.32 9.17 -30.67
CA THR A 388 -0.67 8.35 -31.85
C THR A 388 -1.33 7.02 -31.50
N GLN A 389 -1.22 6.56 -30.25
CA GLN A 389 -1.77 5.30 -29.76
C GLN A 389 -2.83 5.56 -28.69
N ASP A 390 -3.94 4.83 -28.74
CA ASP A 390 -5.09 5.06 -27.84
C ASP A 390 -4.97 4.34 -26.50
N ASN A 391 -4.25 3.23 -26.43
CA ASN A 391 -4.20 2.35 -25.25
C ASN A 391 -2.84 2.42 -24.54
N ILE A 392 -2.43 3.62 -24.12
CA ILE A 392 -1.18 3.84 -23.38
C ILE A 392 -1.51 4.17 -21.93
N TYR A 393 -1.16 3.28 -21.02
CA TYR A 393 -1.54 3.36 -19.62
C TYR A 393 -0.33 3.50 -18.69
N ASN A 394 -0.47 4.35 -17.67
CA ASN A 394 0.44 4.49 -16.55
C ASN A 394 -0.14 3.74 -15.34
N PHE A 395 0.56 2.74 -14.83
CA PHE A 395 0.13 2.04 -13.63
C PHE A 395 0.41 2.88 -12.38
N ILE A 396 -0.63 3.11 -11.59
CA ILE A 396 -0.60 3.92 -10.37
C ILE A 396 -1.03 3.15 -9.12
N GLY A 397 -1.41 1.88 -9.28
CA GLY A 397 -1.96 1.07 -8.21
C GLY A 397 -0.99 0.87 -7.05
N VAL A 398 -1.38 1.30 -5.85
CA VAL A 398 -0.58 1.15 -4.63
C VAL A 398 -0.70 -0.25 -4.03
N ASN A 399 -1.83 -0.92 -4.24
CA ASN A 399 -2.11 -2.24 -3.65
C ASN A 399 -1.64 -3.42 -4.54
N GLY A 400 -0.80 -3.15 -5.54
CA GLY A 400 -0.28 -4.14 -6.48
C GLY A 400 -1.23 -4.44 -7.63
N ILE A 401 -0.85 -5.40 -8.47
CA ILE A 401 -1.55 -5.73 -9.73
C ILE A 401 -2.45 -6.95 -9.53
N HIS A 402 -3.76 -6.76 -9.63
CA HIS A 402 -4.73 -7.86 -9.61
C HIS A 402 -4.84 -8.48 -11.01
N VAL A 403 -4.04 -9.51 -11.26
CA VAL A 403 -3.87 -10.12 -12.59
C VAL A 403 -5.20 -10.45 -13.28
N GLU A 404 -6.16 -11.09 -12.59
CA GLU A 404 -7.46 -11.42 -13.19
C GLU A 404 -8.27 -10.20 -13.63
N ASN A 405 -8.25 -9.13 -12.84
CA ASN A 405 -9.03 -7.92 -13.12
C ASN A 405 -8.38 -7.17 -14.29
N LEU A 406 -7.06 -7.03 -14.27
CA LEU A 406 -6.33 -6.44 -15.38
C LEU A 406 -6.57 -7.22 -16.67
N TRP A 407 -6.39 -8.55 -16.63
CA TRP A 407 -6.58 -9.42 -17.79
C TRP A 407 -7.98 -9.36 -18.37
N ASN A 408 -9.02 -9.39 -17.52
CA ASN A 408 -10.41 -9.31 -17.95
C ASN A 408 -10.79 -7.98 -18.63
N VAL A 409 -10.00 -6.92 -18.43
CA VAL A 409 -10.17 -5.67 -19.17
C VAL A 409 -9.37 -5.69 -20.46
N ILE A 410 -8.11 -6.10 -20.45
CA ILE A 410 -7.23 -5.91 -21.61
C ILE A 410 -7.36 -7.00 -22.69
N LYS A 411 -7.80 -8.21 -22.35
CA LYS A 411 -7.79 -9.38 -23.28
C LYS A 411 -8.58 -9.15 -24.57
N ASP A 412 -9.65 -8.36 -24.50
CA ASP A 412 -10.58 -8.08 -25.61
C ASP A 412 -10.25 -6.76 -26.33
N VAL A 413 -9.26 -5.99 -25.82
CA VAL A 413 -8.83 -4.74 -26.45
C VAL A 413 -8.09 -5.06 -27.74
N LYS A 414 -8.61 -4.54 -28.86
CA LYS A 414 -7.97 -4.70 -30.16
C LYS A 414 -6.76 -3.77 -30.30
N GLY A 415 -5.68 -4.30 -30.85
CA GLY A 415 -4.47 -3.54 -31.17
C GLY A 415 -3.45 -3.50 -30.03
N LEU A 416 -2.53 -2.53 -30.13
CA LEU A 416 -1.45 -2.35 -29.17
C LEU A 416 -2.00 -1.82 -27.85
N VAL A 417 -1.68 -2.48 -26.74
CA VAL A 417 -1.88 -2.01 -25.36
C VAL A 417 -0.51 -1.86 -24.73
N VAL A 418 -0.19 -0.66 -24.24
CA VAL A 418 1.07 -0.40 -23.52
C VAL A 418 0.76 -0.10 -22.07
N ILE A 419 1.41 -0.81 -21.15
CA ILE A 419 1.30 -0.56 -19.72
C ILE A 419 2.71 -0.24 -19.19
N TYR A 420 2.88 0.97 -18.65
CA TYR A 420 4.08 1.37 -17.93
C TYR A 420 3.94 1.07 -16.44
N ILE A 421 4.96 0.42 -15.86
CA ILE A 421 5.05 0.08 -14.44
C ILE A 421 6.39 0.57 -13.90
N ASP A 422 6.34 1.54 -12.97
CA ASP A 422 7.50 2.03 -12.22
C ASP A 422 7.86 1.04 -11.09
N SER A 423 9.15 0.97 -10.72
CA SER A 423 9.64 0.14 -9.60
C SER A 423 9.17 -1.31 -9.67
N ALA A 424 9.28 -1.86 -10.89
CA ALA A 424 8.56 -3.04 -11.33
C ALA A 424 9.04 -4.35 -10.72
N ALA A 425 10.21 -4.40 -10.09
CA ALA A 425 10.70 -5.61 -9.42
C ALA A 425 9.71 -6.16 -8.38
N ASN A 426 8.92 -5.27 -7.75
CA ASN A 426 7.85 -5.65 -6.83
C ASN A 426 6.63 -6.32 -7.51
N HIS A 427 6.55 -6.24 -8.83
CA HIS A 427 5.40 -6.65 -9.64
C HIS A 427 5.75 -7.70 -10.69
N PHE A 428 7.01 -8.18 -10.75
CA PHE A 428 7.45 -9.14 -11.77
C PHE A 428 6.63 -10.43 -11.79
N TYR A 429 6.15 -10.92 -10.65
CA TYR A 429 5.24 -12.08 -10.64
C TYR A 429 3.94 -11.80 -11.43
N ALA A 430 3.34 -10.63 -11.22
CA ALA A 430 2.12 -10.23 -11.93
C ALA A 430 2.40 -9.96 -13.42
N VAL A 431 3.53 -9.30 -13.74
CA VAL A 431 4.00 -9.08 -15.12
C VAL A 431 4.19 -10.40 -15.85
N ASN A 432 4.85 -11.37 -15.20
CA ASN A 432 5.05 -12.71 -15.72
C ASN A 432 3.72 -13.40 -16.05
N ASN A 433 2.76 -13.42 -15.12
CA ASN A 433 1.47 -14.07 -15.35
C ASN A 433 0.62 -13.38 -16.42
N ILE A 434 0.65 -12.04 -16.51
CA ILE A 434 -0.11 -11.31 -17.54
C ILE A 434 0.49 -11.52 -18.93
N ILE A 435 1.82 -11.51 -19.05
CA ILE A 435 2.49 -11.76 -20.33
C ILE A 435 2.29 -13.19 -20.77
N GLU A 436 2.35 -14.17 -19.86
CA GLU A 436 2.01 -15.56 -20.14
C GLU A 436 0.61 -15.68 -20.76
N ARG A 437 -0.41 -15.07 -20.14
CA ARG A 437 -1.78 -15.05 -20.69
C ARG A 437 -1.88 -14.33 -22.04
N ALA A 438 -1.08 -13.30 -22.27
CA ALA A 438 -1.05 -12.59 -23.55
C ALA A 438 -0.39 -13.42 -24.66
N LEU A 439 0.49 -14.36 -24.31
CA LEU A 439 1.09 -15.31 -25.25
C LEU A 439 0.12 -16.44 -25.64
N ASP A 440 -0.89 -16.73 -24.81
CA ASP A 440 -1.93 -17.71 -25.14
C ASP A 440 -2.79 -17.26 -26.34
N SER A 441 -3.07 -18.22 -27.23
CA SER A 441 -3.46 -18.00 -28.63
C SER A 441 -4.90 -17.49 -28.88
N ASN A 442 -5.70 -17.26 -27.85
CA ASN A 442 -7.12 -16.88 -27.96
C ASN A 442 -7.41 -15.40 -27.67
N THR A 443 -6.45 -14.50 -27.89
CA THR A 443 -6.52 -13.11 -27.40
C THR A 443 -6.40 -12.07 -28.52
N GLY A 444 -7.24 -11.03 -28.43
CA GLY A 444 -7.28 -9.92 -29.38
C GLY A 444 -6.23 -8.83 -29.10
N CYS A 445 -5.66 -8.83 -27.90
CA CYS A 445 -4.71 -7.83 -27.45
C CYS A 445 -3.28 -8.10 -27.93
N LYS A 446 -2.55 -7.01 -28.20
CA LYS A 446 -1.11 -7.02 -28.41
C LYS A 446 -0.44 -6.23 -27.30
N LEU A 447 0.12 -6.93 -26.32
CA LEU A 447 0.52 -6.34 -25.05
C LEU A 447 2.01 -5.97 -25.03
N CYS A 448 2.34 -4.72 -24.76
CA CYS A 448 3.69 -4.28 -24.43
C CYS A 448 3.72 -3.81 -22.97
N VAL A 449 4.51 -4.48 -22.14
CA VAL A 449 4.76 -4.01 -20.76
C VAL A 449 6.10 -3.29 -20.75
N ILE A 450 6.09 -2.02 -20.34
CA ILE A 450 7.30 -1.24 -20.10
C ILE A 450 7.50 -1.20 -18.60
N THR A 451 8.68 -1.58 -18.14
CA THR A 451 9.02 -1.59 -16.72
C THR A 451 10.25 -0.73 -16.48
N GLU A 452 10.33 -0.14 -15.29
CA GLU A 452 11.51 0.58 -14.84
C GLU A 452 11.99 0.01 -13.50
N ASP A 453 13.30 -0.16 -13.36
CA ASP A 453 13.92 -0.41 -12.05
C ASP A 453 15.42 -0.10 -12.02
N ARG A 454 16.01 -0.10 -10.82
CA ARG A 454 17.47 -0.13 -10.65
C ARG A 454 18.02 -1.45 -11.18
N SER A 455 19.19 -1.41 -11.82
CA SER A 455 19.84 -2.63 -12.35
C SER A 455 19.97 -3.73 -11.28
N ILE A 456 20.42 -3.38 -10.07
CA ILE A 456 20.55 -4.34 -8.97
C ILE A 456 19.21 -4.98 -8.58
N GLN A 457 18.13 -4.20 -8.51
CA GLN A 457 16.80 -4.72 -8.16
C GLN A 457 16.24 -5.58 -9.28
N TYR A 458 16.45 -5.18 -10.53
CA TYR A 458 16.14 -6.00 -11.69
C TYR A 458 16.81 -7.37 -11.60
N TYR A 459 18.15 -7.43 -11.47
CA TYR A 459 18.88 -8.69 -11.47
C TYR A 459 18.55 -9.58 -10.25
N LEU A 460 18.24 -9.00 -9.09
CA LEU A 460 17.83 -9.77 -7.92
C LEU A 460 16.45 -10.43 -8.07
N ASN A 461 15.58 -9.86 -8.90
CA ASN A 461 14.16 -10.25 -8.99
C ASN A 461 13.77 -10.81 -10.36
N ASN A 462 14.58 -10.67 -11.42
CA ASN A 462 14.25 -11.11 -12.78
C ASN A 462 13.92 -12.61 -12.88
N ARG A 463 14.38 -13.44 -11.94
CA ARG A 463 13.97 -14.84 -11.77
C ARG A 463 12.46 -15.06 -11.69
N HIS A 464 11.70 -14.03 -11.30
CA HIS A 464 10.23 -14.09 -11.27
C HIS A 464 9.59 -14.04 -12.67
N LEU A 465 10.38 -13.80 -13.73
CA LEU A 465 9.96 -13.72 -15.14
C LEU A 465 10.22 -15.04 -15.90
N TYR A 466 10.29 -16.17 -15.19
CA TYR A 466 10.73 -17.47 -15.70
C TYR A 466 9.83 -18.07 -16.80
N GLN A 467 8.58 -17.61 -16.94
CA GLN A 467 7.66 -18.09 -17.97
C GLN A 467 7.74 -17.26 -19.26
N ILE A 468 8.48 -16.14 -19.25
CA ILE A 468 8.58 -15.23 -20.40
C ILE A 468 9.71 -15.69 -21.32
N PRO A 469 9.45 -15.93 -22.62
CA PRO A 469 10.50 -16.28 -23.58
C PRO A 469 11.57 -15.18 -23.69
N PRO A 470 12.88 -15.50 -23.61
CA PRO A 470 13.94 -14.49 -23.68
C PRO A 470 13.89 -13.59 -24.91
N LYS A 471 13.39 -14.10 -26.05
CA LYS A 471 13.29 -13.36 -27.32
C LYS A 471 12.36 -12.14 -27.27
N ILE A 472 11.41 -12.08 -26.34
CA ILE A 472 10.49 -10.94 -26.17
C ILE A 472 10.87 -10.05 -24.98
N ILE A 473 12.02 -10.31 -24.35
CA ILE A 473 12.54 -9.50 -23.25
C ILE A 473 13.63 -8.60 -23.82
N HIS A 474 13.37 -7.30 -23.83
CA HIS A 474 14.33 -6.27 -24.21
C HIS A 474 14.78 -5.47 -23.01
N LYS A 475 16.05 -5.04 -23.01
CA LYS A 475 16.64 -4.21 -21.97
C LYS A 475 17.18 -2.94 -22.59
N ILE A 476 16.79 -1.80 -22.01
CA ILE A 476 17.37 -0.49 -22.29
C ILE A 476 18.12 -0.08 -21.03
N THR A 477 19.44 -0.22 -21.07
CA THR A 477 20.31 0.17 -19.95
C THR A 477 20.71 1.62 -20.11
N LEU A 478 20.27 2.48 -19.19
CA LEU A 478 20.72 3.87 -19.10
C LEU A 478 22.06 3.88 -18.38
N ASN A 479 23.08 4.22 -19.14
CA ASN A 479 24.45 4.40 -18.67
C ASN A 479 24.69 5.89 -18.32
N THR A 480 25.95 6.25 -18.18
CA THR A 480 26.39 7.64 -18.05
C THR A 480 26.08 8.44 -19.32
N LEU A 481 25.83 9.74 -19.16
CA LEU A 481 25.65 10.71 -20.22
C LEU A 481 26.89 10.71 -21.13
N ASP A 482 26.64 10.65 -22.44
CA ASP A 482 27.68 10.92 -23.43
C ASP A 482 27.75 12.43 -23.74
N ARG A 483 28.60 12.78 -24.72
CA ARG A 483 28.83 14.17 -25.10
C ARG A 483 27.57 14.84 -25.67
N ASP A 484 26.77 14.10 -26.43
CA ASP A 484 25.56 14.61 -27.08
C ASP A 484 24.43 14.76 -26.06
N ASP A 485 24.28 13.79 -25.14
CA ASP A 485 23.37 13.87 -24.01
C ASP A 485 23.72 15.08 -23.11
N ALA A 486 25.00 15.29 -22.82
CA ALA A 486 25.46 16.44 -22.03
C ALA A 486 25.20 17.79 -22.72
N SER A 487 25.40 17.88 -24.04
CA SER A 487 25.04 19.09 -24.81
C SER A 487 23.55 19.35 -24.73
N THR A 488 22.73 18.32 -25.02
CA THR A 488 21.26 18.41 -25.00
C THR A 488 20.74 18.82 -23.61
N LEU A 489 21.34 18.27 -22.55
CA LEU A 489 20.99 18.62 -21.17
C LEU A 489 21.24 20.11 -20.88
N LEU A 490 22.42 20.61 -21.22
CA LEU A 490 22.82 21.99 -20.96
C LEU A 490 22.05 22.99 -21.83
N GLU A 491 21.83 22.69 -23.11
CA GLU A 491 21.03 23.52 -24.01
C GLU A 491 19.59 23.65 -23.51
N LYS A 492 18.99 22.54 -23.06
CA LYS A 492 17.64 22.56 -22.53
C LYS A 492 17.57 23.33 -21.21
N ALA A 493 18.55 23.16 -20.31
CA ALA A 493 18.66 23.92 -19.07
C ALA A 493 18.78 25.43 -19.34
N ASP A 494 19.66 25.83 -20.26
CA ASP A 494 19.88 27.22 -20.67
C ASP A 494 18.59 27.83 -21.27
N SER A 495 17.85 27.07 -22.09
CA SER A 495 16.59 27.51 -22.69
C SER A 495 15.49 27.84 -21.66
N LEU A 496 15.59 27.26 -20.46
CA LEU A 496 14.68 27.47 -19.34
C LEU A 496 15.20 28.50 -18.33
N GLY A 497 16.34 29.13 -18.62
CA GLY A 497 16.97 30.13 -17.75
C GLY A 497 17.65 29.53 -16.52
N VAL A 498 18.03 28.25 -16.54
CA VAL A 498 18.80 27.62 -15.45
C VAL A 498 20.25 28.09 -15.54
N ILE A 499 20.76 28.70 -14.48
CA ILE A 499 22.14 29.15 -14.39
C ILE A 499 22.88 28.27 -13.38
N TYR A 500 23.91 27.56 -13.85
CA TYR A 500 24.81 26.78 -13.01
C TYR A 500 26.07 27.58 -12.70
N GLU A 501 26.21 28.05 -11.46
CA GLU A 501 27.33 28.91 -11.04
C GLU A 501 28.70 28.26 -11.25
N LYS A 502 28.79 26.92 -11.09
CA LYS A 502 30.00 26.13 -11.34
C LYS A 502 30.40 26.03 -12.83
N LEU A 503 29.52 26.45 -13.74
CA LEU A 503 29.74 26.49 -15.19
C LEU A 503 29.91 27.92 -15.72
N LYS A 504 29.77 28.94 -14.86
CA LYS A 504 29.85 30.34 -15.24
C LYS A 504 31.24 30.68 -15.79
N GLY A 505 31.29 31.37 -16.94
CA GLY A 505 32.54 31.76 -17.60
C GLY A 505 33.24 30.63 -18.37
N LEU A 506 32.69 29.40 -18.39
CA LEU A 506 33.18 28.32 -19.24
C LEU A 506 32.54 28.40 -20.63
N ASN A 507 33.31 28.07 -21.68
CA ASN A 507 32.74 27.87 -23.01
C ASN A 507 32.00 26.52 -23.09
N ASN A 508 31.14 26.34 -24.10
CA ASN A 508 30.31 25.13 -24.22
C ASN A 508 31.12 23.82 -24.21
N HIS A 509 32.27 23.79 -24.88
CA HIS A 509 33.15 22.62 -24.86
C HIS A 509 33.60 22.26 -23.43
N LYS A 510 34.07 23.24 -22.65
CA LYS A 510 34.48 23.01 -21.25
C LYS A 510 33.30 22.67 -20.34
N ARG A 511 32.11 23.23 -20.58
CA ARG A 511 30.89 22.86 -19.84
C ARG A 511 30.56 21.39 -20.05
N ILE A 512 30.57 20.93 -21.30
CA ILE A 512 30.32 19.53 -21.67
C ILE A 512 31.40 18.61 -21.08
N GLU A 513 32.69 18.95 -21.24
CA GLU A 513 33.79 18.19 -20.64
C GLU A 513 33.63 18.05 -19.12
N LYS A 514 33.20 19.11 -18.43
CA LYS A 514 32.96 19.05 -16.98
C LYS A 514 31.81 18.11 -16.61
N VAL A 515 30.84 17.87 -17.50
CA VAL A 515 29.78 16.88 -17.30
C VAL A 515 30.31 15.46 -17.46
N ILE A 516 31.09 15.19 -18.52
CA ILE A 516 31.45 13.82 -18.93
C ILE A 516 32.82 13.32 -18.45
N SER A 517 33.76 14.22 -18.11
CA SER A 517 35.15 13.88 -17.81
C SER A 517 35.30 13.08 -16.50
N PHE A 518 36.29 12.18 -16.48
CA PHE A 518 36.63 11.34 -15.34
C PHE A 518 37.60 12.00 -14.37
N ASP A 519 38.50 12.85 -14.88
CA ASP A 519 39.57 13.49 -14.11
C ASP A 519 39.14 14.85 -13.54
N GLU A 520 38.27 15.56 -14.27
CA GLU A 520 37.87 16.94 -13.93
C GLU A 520 36.33 17.12 -13.82
N GLY A 521 35.54 16.06 -14.03
CA GLY A 521 34.08 16.13 -14.19
C GLY A 521 33.26 15.09 -13.42
N TYR A 522 31.99 14.91 -13.80
CA TYR A 522 31.03 14.03 -13.12
C TYR A 522 30.90 12.63 -13.74
N LYS A 523 31.81 12.24 -14.66
CA LYS A 523 31.79 10.94 -15.34
C LYS A 523 30.47 10.66 -16.09
N GLY A 524 29.73 11.69 -16.46
CA GLY A 524 28.41 11.56 -17.06
C GLY A 524 27.35 11.00 -16.11
N ASP A 525 27.57 10.95 -14.80
CA ASP A 525 26.50 10.59 -13.86
C ASP A 525 25.49 11.73 -13.79
N LEU A 526 24.28 11.51 -14.34
CA LEU A 526 23.23 12.53 -14.43
C LEU A 526 22.85 13.09 -13.06
N LEU A 527 22.73 12.23 -12.04
CA LEU A 527 22.34 12.64 -10.70
C LEU A 527 23.44 13.45 -10.04
N ALA A 528 24.68 12.97 -10.08
CA ALA A 528 25.82 13.69 -9.53
C ALA A 528 26.04 15.02 -10.27
N THR A 529 25.83 15.04 -11.58
CA THR A 529 25.92 16.25 -12.42
C THR A 529 24.88 17.27 -11.97
N LEU A 530 23.59 16.91 -12.00
CA LEU A 530 22.52 17.83 -11.62
C LEU A 530 22.65 18.23 -10.16
N TYR A 531 22.95 17.30 -9.26
CA TYR A 531 23.17 17.57 -7.85
C TYR A 531 24.34 18.52 -7.65
N ASP A 532 25.54 18.24 -8.13
CA ASP A 532 26.70 19.10 -7.88
C ASP A 532 26.60 20.47 -8.58
N LEU A 533 26.07 20.51 -9.80
CA LEU A 533 25.86 21.76 -10.53
C LEU A 533 24.79 22.64 -9.86
N SER A 534 23.76 22.03 -9.27
CA SER A 534 22.75 22.73 -8.45
C SER A 534 23.24 23.04 -7.04
N SER A 535 24.16 22.22 -6.50
CA SER A 535 24.67 22.32 -5.14
C SER A 535 26.01 23.03 -5.06
N GLY A 536 25.98 24.32 -4.76
CA GLY A 536 27.06 24.90 -3.93
C GLY A 536 27.04 24.28 -2.54
N GLU A 537 28.08 24.50 -1.70
CA GLU A 537 28.01 24.20 -0.25
C GLU A 537 26.70 24.72 0.36
N SER A 538 26.22 25.86 -0.15
CA SER A 538 24.92 26.46 0.16
C SER A 538 23.69 25.57 -0.06
N TYR A 539 23.71 24.52 -0.89
CA TYR A 539 22.54 23.66 -1.10
C TYR A 539 22.33 22.64 0.01
N ARG A 540 23.39 22.09 0.59
CA ARG A 540 23.26 21.23 1.78
C ARG A 540 22.78 22.03 2.98
N ASP A 541 23.31 23.25 3.12
CA ASP A 541 22.84 24.20 4.12
C ASP A 541 21.37 24.54 3.88
N LYS A 542 20.96 24.82 2.64
CA LYS A 542 19.54 25.01 2.28
C LYS A 542 18.67 23.81 2.62
N LEU A 543 19.08 22.57 2.31
CA LEU A 543 18.29 21.38 2.67
C LEU A 543 18.17 21.23 4.19
N ASN A 544 19.22 21.55 4.94
CA ASN A 544 19.18 21.55 6.39
C ASN A 544 18.22 22.64 6.89
N ASP A 545 18.36 23.86 6.38
CA ASP A 545 17.52 25.01 6.70
C ASP A 545 16.05 24.73 6.38
N GLU A 546 15.74 24.12 5.24
CA GLU A 546 14.37 23.72 4.87
C GLU A 546 13.71 22.81 5.91
N TYR A 547 14.45 21.89 6.52
CA TYR A 547 13.89 21.05 7.60
C TYR A 547 13.73 21.86 8.90
N HIS A 548 14.64 22.80 9.17
CA HIS A 548 14.54 23.69 10.32
C HIS A 548 13.45 24.77 10.17
N GLU A 549 13.08 25.14 8.94
CA GLU A 549 11.95 26.03 8.61
C GLU A 549 10.60 25.41 8.99
N ILE A 550 10.50 24.08 9.10
CA ILE A 550 9.29 23.42 9.59
C ILE A 550 9.20 23.62 11.10
N THR A 551 8.45 24.65 11.50
CA THR A 551 8.36 25.09 12.89
C THR A 551 7.31 24.34 13.71
N SER A 552 6.18 23.95 13.10
CA SER A 552 5.15 23.16 13.79
C SER A 552 5.69 21.76 14.13
N PRO A 553 5.64 21.32 15.40
CA PRO A 553 6.03 19.96 15.78
C PRO A 553 5.23 18.88 15.05
N GLU A 554 3.93 19.10 14.84
CA GLU A 554 3.05 18.19 14.11
C GLU A 554 3.43 18.11 12.62
N ALA A 555 3.61 19.25 11.95
CA ALA A 555 4.05 19.27 10.56
C ALA A 555 5.43 18.60 10.38
N LYS A 556 6.32 18.80 11.35
CA LYS A 556 7.65 18.19 11.38
C LYS A 556 7.56 16.67 11.53
N SER A 557 6.72 16.19 12.46
CA SER A 557 6.43 14.76 12.65
C SER A 557 5.89 14.10 11.36
N LEU A 558 4.93 14.76 10.69
CA LEU A 558 4.39 14.30 9.40
C LEU A 558 5.47 14.23 8.32
N TYR A 559 6.30 15.26 8.21
CA TYR A 559 7.39 15.30 7.23
C TYR A 559 8.43 14.21 7.47
N GLU A 560 8.79 13.93 8.73
CA GLU A 560 9.70 12.85 9.10
C GLU A 560 9.17 11.49 8.67
N MET A 561 7.88 11.22 8.93
CA MET A 561 7.25 9.97 8.55
C MET A 561 7.11 9.80 7.03
N ILE A 562 6.73 10.86 6.31
CA ILE A 562 6.72 10.87 4.84
C ILE A 562 8.12 10.59 4.31
N SER A 563 9.15 11.25 4.86
CA SER A 563 10.54 11.10 4.44
C SER A 563 11.07 9.70 4.73
N LEU A 564 10.73 9.09 5.87
CA LEU A 564 11.07 7.71 6.20
C LEU A 564 10.62 6.73 5.09
N VAL A 565 9.37 6.84 4.65
CA VAL A 565 8.79 5.97 3.62
C VAL A 565 9.32 6.34 2.22
N THR A 566 9.53 7.63 1.95
CA THR A 566 10.11 8.11 0.69
C THR A 566 11.57 7.67 0.52
N ALA A 567 12.35 7.55 1.60
CA ALA A 567 13.72 7.02 1.58
C ALA A 567 13.74 5.54 1.13
N CYS A 568 12.68 4.79 1.42
CA CYS A 568 12.43 3.45 0.88
C CYS A 568 11.88 3.46 -0.56
N LYS A 569 11.74 4.64 -1.19
CA LYS A 569 11.13 4.85 -2.52
C LYS A 569 9.69 4.40 -2.62
N LEU A 570 8.95 4.54 -1.53
CA LEU A 570 7.53 4.23 -1.48
C LEU A 570 6.74 5.52 -1.23
N PRO A 571 5.54 5.66 -1.81
CA PRO A 571 4.61 6.68 -1.37
C PRO A 571 3.95 6.26 -0.07
N LEU A 572 3.58 7.24 0.77
CA LEU A 572 2.80 7.02 1.97
C LEU A 572 1.34 7.46 1.73
N PRO A 573 0.37 6.54 1.71
CA PRO A 573 -1.05 6.90 1.64
C PRO A 573 -1.48 7.84 2.77
N LEU A 574 -2.32 8.83 2.46
CA LEU A 574 -2.75 9.84 3.43
C LEU A 574 -3.50 9.23 4.63
N ASN A 575 -4.31 8.20 4.40
CA ASN A 575 -4.98 7.47 5.48
C ASN A 575 -3.98 6.75 6.39
N TYR A 576 -2.89 6.22 5.84
CA TYR A 576 -1.84 5.57 6.65
C TYR A 576 -1.08 6.60 7.47
N LEU A 577 -0.73 7.75 6.87
CA LEU A 577 -0.11 8.88 7.58
C LEU A 577 -0.99 9.40 8.72
N SER A 578 -2.29 9.56 8.45
CA SER A 578 -3.28 10.03 9.43
C SER A 578 -3.47 9.03 10.56
N ASP A 579 -3.53 7.73 10.25
CA ASP A 579 -3.65 6.66 11.24
C ASP A 579 -2.36 6.50 12.09
N SER A 580 -1.17 6.58 11.49
CA SER A 580 0.10 6.42 12.21
C SER A 580 0.44 7.60 13.12
N GLU A 581 0.05 8.82 12.73
CA GLU A 581 0.26 10.03 13.53
C GLU A 581 -0.91 10.35 14.47
N ASN A 582 -1.98 9.55 14.45
CA ASN A 582 -3.20 9.78 15.24
C ASN A 582 -3.74 11.21 15.09
N ILE A 583 -3.85 11.66 13.84
CA ILE A 583 -4.48 12.95 13.49
C ILE A 583 -5.60 12.72 12.48
N SER A 584 -6.55 13.64 12.36
CA SER A 584 -7.59 13.54 11.32
C SER A 584 -7.00 13.78 9.93
N VAL A 585 -7.67 13.24 8.90
CA VAL A 585 -7.26 13.45 7.49
C VAL A 585 -7.30 14.93 7.12
N SER A 586 -8.31 15.66 7.60
CA SER A 586 -8.46 17.10 7.36
C SER A 586 -7.31 17.90 7.96
N THR A 587 -6.94 17.61 9.21
CA THR A 587 -5.81 18.25 9.90
C THR A 587 -4.48 17.90 9.23
N ALA A 588 -4.26 16.63 8.88
CA ALA A 588 -3.09 16.22 8.11
C ALA A 588 -2.99 17.05 6.82
N MET A 589 -4.07 17.11 6.05
CA MET A 589 -4.12 17.89 4.81
C MET A 589 -3.85 19.38 4.99
N GLN A 590 -4.27 19.97 6.10
CA GLN A 590 -3.97 21.37 6.41
C GLN A 590 -2.46 21.58 6.56
N TYR A 591 -1.77 20.73 7.34
CA TYR A 591 -0.31 20.80 7.49
C TYR A 591 0.41 20.52 6.16
N LEU A 592 -0.06 19.55 5.38
CA LEU A 592 0.53 19.22 4.08
C LEU A 592 0.45 20.42 3.10
N LYS A 593 -0.66 21.17 3.11
CA LYS A 593 -0.90 22.29 2.20
C LYS A 593 -0.29 23.61 2.66
N ASN A 594 -0.19 23.84 3.96
CA ASN A 594 0.24 25.13 4.51
C ASN A 594 1.70 25.10 4.97
N ASP A 595 2.04 24.13 5.81
CA ASP A 595 3.35 24.08 6.49
C ASP A 595 4.41 23.35 5.66
N LEU A 596 3.99 22.36 4.86
CA LEU A 596 4.87 21.53 4.04
C LEU A 596 4.82 21.88 2.54
N GLU A 597 4.23 23.02 2.18
CA GLU A 597 4.14 23.46 0.79
C GLU A 597 5.55 23.56 0.17
N GLY A 598 5.71 22.95 -1.01
CA GLY A 598 6.99 22.93 -1.72
C GLY A 598 8.05 22.00 -1.11
N LYS A 599 7.77 21.30 0.00
CA LYS A 599 8.66 20.31 0.63
C LYS A 599 8.24 18.85 0.33
N ILE A 600 6.99 18.66 -0.09
CA ILE A 600 6.39 17.35 -0.43
C ILE A 600 5.73 17.37 -1.81
N HIS A 601 5.48 16.19 -2.36
CA HIS A 601 4.58 15.99 -3.49
C HIS A 601 3.38 15.16 -3.06
N ILE A 602 2.18 15.64 -3.39
CA ILE A 602 0.91 14.93 -3.17
C ILE A 602 0.47 14.39 -4.52
N ARG A 603 0.39 13.06 -4.64
CA ARG A 603 -0.11 12.41 -5.85
C ARG A 603 -1.62 12.20 -5.72
N GLU A 604 -2.37 12.78 -6.65
CA GLU A 604 -3.83 12.69 -6.72
C GLU A 604 -4.27 11.85 -7.92
N HIS A 605 -5.32 11.04 -7.75
CA HIS A 605 -6.06 10.40 -8.83
C HIS A 605 -7.54 10.79 -8.71
N GLY A 606 -8.02 11.56 -9.68
CA GLY A 606 -9.33 12.21 -9.58
C GLY A 606 -9.36 13.18 -8.39
N LYS A 607 -10.23 12.91 -7.40
CA LYS A 607 -10.31 13.68 -6.13
C LYS A 607 -9.67 12.95 -4.94
N SER A 608 -9.10 11.77 -5.16
CA SER A 608 -8.56 10.92 -4.09
C SER A 608 -7.05 11.01 -4.07
N ILE A 609 -6.48 11.29 -2.90
CA ILE A 609 -5.04 11.30 -2.69
C ILE A 609 -4.56 9.86 -2.65
N ILE A 610 -3.66 9.53 -3.58
CA ILE A 610 -3.10 8.18 -3.75
C ILE A 610 -1.95 7.97 -2.77
N GLY A 611 -1.12 8.99 -2.59
CA GLY A 611 0.06 8.91 -1.76
C GLY A 611 0.85 10.21 -1.71
N ILE A 612 1.68 10.32 -0.69
CA ILE A 612 2.48 11.50 -0.39
C ILE A 612 3.94 11.07 -0.35
N THR A 613 4.81 11.87 -0.94
CA THR A 613 6.27 11.68 -0.88
C THR A 613 6.95 12.98 -0.51
N ALA A 614 8.15 12.91 0.05
CA ALA A 614 9.05 14.05 0.05
C ALA A 614 9.39 14.42 -1.41
N ARG A 615 9.97 15.60 -1.63
CA ARG A 615 10.36 16.06 -2.97
C ARG A 615 11.16 15.06 -3.77
N HIS A 616 12.05 14.30 -3.12
CA HIS A 616 12.83 13.25 -3.75
C HIS A 616 13.37 12.26 -2.70
N TYR A 617 13.60 11.00 -3.07
CA TYR A 617 14.15 10.00 -2.12
C TYR A 617 15.55 10.38 -1.62
N THR A 618 16.38 11.04 -2.42
CA THR A 618 17.71 11.49 -2.00
C THR A 618 17.64 12.61 -0.96
N ILE A 619 16.63 13.50 -1.07
CA ILE A 619 16.39 14.54 -0.07
C ILE A 619 15.93 13.88 1.23
N ALA A 620 14.96 12.97 1.14
CA ALA A 620 14.47 12.21 2.28
C ALA A 620 15.58 11.41 2.98
N GLU A 621 16.47 10.76 2.21
CA GLU A 621 17.63 10.02 2.73
C GLU A 621 18.64 10.94 3.40
N PHE A 622 18.92 12.11 2.81
CA PHE A 622 19.77 13.13 3.43
C PHE A 622 19.19 13.57 4.78
N HIS A 623 17.91 13.95 4.82
CA HIS A 623 17.25 14.38 6.05
C HIS A 623 17.20 13.28 7.11
N LEU A 624 16.85 12.05 6.71
CA LEU A 624 16.80 10.87 7.59
C LEU A 624 18.17 10.54 8.20
N THR A 625 19.24 10.70 7.44
CA THR A 625 20.59 10.32 7.90
C THR A 625 21.33 11.44 8.61
N LYS A 626 21.03 12.72 8.28
CA LYS A 626 21.80 13.89 8.73
C LYS A 626 21.03 14.86 9.63
N CYS A 627 19.72 14.97 9.49
CA CYS A 627 18.92 16.00 10.17
C CYS A 627 18.05 15.40 11.29
N PHE A 628 17.44 14.24 11.07
CA PHE A 628 16.47 13.67 12.01
C PHE A 628 17.15 13.07 13.25
N PRO A 629 16.63 13.33 14.47
CA PRO A 629 17.06 12.64 15.67
C PRO A 629 16.82 11.13 15.57
N LYS A 630 17.80 10.31 15.95
CA LYS A 630 17.69 8.84 15.88
C LYS A 630 16.55 8.27 16.71
N GLU A 631 16.25 8.91 17.84
CA GLU A 631 15.09 8.58 18.68
C GLU A 631 13.76 8.73 17.91
N ASN A 632 13.56 9.89 17.26
CA ASN A 632 12.37 10.15 16.46
C ASN A 632 12.22 9.13 15.33
N ILE A 633 13.32 8.78 14.65
CA ILE A 633 13.27 7.77 13.58
C ILE A 633 12.79 6.42 14.12
N LYS A 634 13.30 5.99 15.29
CA LYS A 634 12.85 4.75 15.95
C LYS A 634 11.35 4.81 16.25
N ASP A 635 10.88 5.89 16.87
CA ASP A 635 9.47 6.05 17.24
C ASP A 635 8.56 6.03 16.01
N HIS A 636 8.96 6.69 14.92
CA HIS A 636 8.23 6.69 13.65
C HIS A 636 8.17 5.32 13.00
N ILE A 637 9.27 4.55 13.04
CA ILE A 637 9.27 3.17 12.56
C ILE A 637 8.27 2.33 13.36
N ILE A 638 8.27 2.44 14.70
CA ILE A 638 7.35 1.68 15.56
C ILE A 638 5.89 2.04 15.27
N LYS A 639 5.54 3.32 15.23
CA LYS A 639 4.18 3.78 14.89
C LYS A 639 3.74 3.27 13.53
N LEU A 640 4.63 3.37 12.54
CA LEU A 640 4.33 2.90 11.18
C LEU A 640 4.11 1.39 11.17
N MET A 641 4.90 0.62 11.92
CA MET A 641 4.74 -0.84 12.01
C MET A 641 3.48 -1.27 12.76
N GLN A 642 3.05 -0.53 13.79
CA GLN A 642 1.76 -0.72 14.44
C GLN A 642 0.59 -0.43 13.49
N CYS A 643 0.74 0.56 12.60
CA CYS A 643 -0.23 0.81 11.55
C CYS A 643 -0.23 -0.34 10.53
N MET A 644 0.93 -0.75 10.02
CA MET A 644 1.03 -1.75 8.94
C MET A 644 0.54 -3.14 9.34
N SER A 645 0.70 -3.55 10.60
CA SER A 645 0.29 -4.88 11.09
C SER A 645 -1.21 -5.13 10.94
N LYS A 646 -2.00 -4.05 10.90
CA LYS A 646 -3.45 -4.07 10.69
C LYS A 646 -3.85 -4.07 9.20
N LYS A 647 -2.92 -3.69 8.30
CA LYS A 647 -3.23 -3.42 6.87
C LYS A 647 -2.89 -4.55 5.90
N PHE A 648 -2.23 -5.64 6.31
CA PHE A 648 -2.00 -6.84 5.47
C PHE A 648 -1.97 -8.14 6.30
N THR A 649 -2.25 -9.29 5.69
CA THR A 649 -1.94 -10.62 6.26
C THR A 649 -0.97 -11.37 5.36
N ILE A 650 -0.47 -12.51 5.83
CA ILE A 650 0.40 -13.41 5.06
C ILE A 650 -0.23 -13.80 3.71
N ASN A 651 -1.55 -14.02 3.67
CA ASN A 651 -2.27 -14.35 2.43
C ASN A 651 -2.26 -13.20 1.40
N ASP A 652 -2.11 -11.96 1.85
CA ASP A 652 -2.07 -10.78 0.98
C ASP A 652 -0.68 -10.52 0.42
N ILE A 653 0.38 -11.07 1.02
CA ILE A 653 1.78 -10.81 0.65
C ILE A 653 2.02 -11.04 -0.85
N LYS A 654 1.40 -12.08 -1.42
CA LYS A 654 1.50 -12.40 -2.85
C LYS A 654 1.08 -11.26 -3.78
N MET A 655 0.22 -10.37 -3.30
CA MET A 655 -0.30 -9.22 -4.06
C MET A 655 0.64 -8.01 -3.96
N HIS A 656 1.61 -8.05 -3.03
CA HIS A 656 2.52 -6.95 -2.72
C HIS A 656 1.80 -5.61 -2.46
N PRO A 657 0.81 -5.56 -1.54
CA PRO A 657 0.16 -4.30 -1.20
C PRO A 657 1.14 -3.28 -0.62
N ILE A 658 0.84 -1.99 -0.75
CA ILE A 658 1.72 -0.92 -0.25
C ILE A 658 2.03 -1.10 1.25
N SER A 659 1.08 -1.56 2.05
CA SER A 659 1.28 -1.87 3.47
C SER A 659 2.39 -2.91 3.70
N TYR A 660 2.34 -4.03 2.97
CA TYR A 660 3.41 -5.04 3.01
C TYR A 660 4.74 -4.51 2.47
N ARG A 661 4.73 -3.73 1.39
CA ARG A 661 5.95 -3.14 0.82
C ARG A 661 6.63 -2.17 1.79
N ILE A 662 5.85 -1.34 2.50
CA ILE A 662 6.32 -0.45 3.56
C ILE A 662 6.93 -1.28 4.69
N TYR A 663 6.18 -2.25 5.23
CA TYR A 663 6.66 -3.18 6.26
C TYR A 663 8.00 -3.83 5.86
N ARG A 664 8.05 -4.47 4.69
CA ARG A 664 9.22 -5.21 4.21
C ARG A 664 10.43 -4.31 4.01
N SER A 665 10.23 -3.08 3.54
CA SER A 665 11.33 -2.15 3.24
C SER A 665 11.88 -1.53 4.51
N VAL A 666 11.00 -1.02 5.37
CA VAL A 666 11.37 -0.28 6.59
C VAL A 666 11.92 -1.22 7.68
N LEU A 667 11.39 -2.43 7.84
CA LEU A 667 11.93 -3.44 8.77
C LEU A 667 13.04 -4.29 8.18
N SER A 668 13.54 -3.98 6.98
CA SER A 668 14.64 -4.76 6.43
C SER A 668 15.92 -4.55 7.23
N TYR A 669 16.69 -5.63 7.39
CA TYR A 669 18.04 -5.59 7.96
C TYR A 669 18.90 -4.50 7.28
N HIS A 670 18.80 -4.40 5.95
CA HIS A 670 19.58 -3.46 5.17
C HIS A 670 19.21 -2.01 5.50
N PHE A 671 17.91 -1.67 5.49
CA PHE A 671 17.46 -0.32 5.79
C PHE A 671 17.86 0.09 7.22
N LEU A 672 17.58 -0.76 8.20
CA LEU A 672 17.86 -0.45 9.60
C LEU A 672 19.37 -0.35 9.87
N SER A 673 20.16 -1.34 9.45
CA SER A 673 21.56 -1.46 9.87
C SER A 673 22.61 -0.92 8.89
N GLU A 674 22.26 -0.68 7.62
CA GLU A 674 23.18 -0.16 6.60
C GLU A 674 22.83 1.25 6.13
N GLN A 675 21.59 1.72 6.34
CA GLN A 675 21.15 3.05 5.91
C GLN A 675 20.87 3.99 7.09
N VAL A 676 20.06 3.55 8.07
CA VAL A 676 19.56 4.43 9.14
C VAL A 676 20.47 4.45 10.38
N PHE A 677 20.77 3.28 10.94
CA PHE A 677 21.50 3.09 12.20
C PHE A 677 22.83 2.36 11.95
N THR A 678 23.72 3.04 11.21
CA THR A 678 24.95 2.42 10.67
C THR A 678 26.04 2.23 11.71
N LYS A 679 25.97 2.95 12.84
CA LYS A 679 26.97 2.85 13.91
C LYS A 679 26.54 1.82 14.93
N LYS A 680 27.51 1.10 15.50
CA LYS A 680 27.25 0.12 16.58
C LYS A 680 26.56 0.75 17.80
N SER A 681 26.81 2.03 18.08
CA SER A 681 26.12 2.80 19.13
C SER A 681 24.60 2.88 18.94
N ASP A 682 24.15 2.73 17.70
CA ASP A 682 22.75 2.92 17.31
C ASP A 682 21.97 1.59 17.35
N TYR A 683 22.65 0.45 17.54
CA TYR A 683 22.02 -0.87 17.54
C TYR A 683 20.97 -1.05 18.63
N LYS A 684 21.06 -0.29 19.73
CA LYS A 684 20.01 -0.23 20.76
C LYS A 684 18.63 0.12 20.16
N TYR A 685 18.59 0.98 19.15
CA TYR A 685 17.36 1.36 18.46
C TYR A 685 16.81 0.23 17.61
N ILE A 686 17.69 -0.49 16.92
CA ILE A 686 17.30 -1.65 16.10
C ILE A 686 16.74 -2.78 16.98
N HIS A 687 17.37 -3.05 18.13
CA HIS A 687 16.87 -4.01 19.12
C HIS A 687 15.48 -3.65 19.62
N GLU A 688 15.25 -2.39 20.00
CA GLU A 688 13.95 -1.92 20.47
C GLU A 688 12.86 -2.04 19.40
N ILE A 689 13.18 -1.65 18.15
CA ILE A 689 12.28 -1.79 17.00
C ILE A 689 11.87 -3.26 16.81
N TYR A 690 12.82 -4.18 16.73
CA TYR A 690 12.49 -5.60 16.53
C TYR A 690 11.75 -6.20 17.72
N SER A 691 12.14 -5.85 18.96
CA SER A 691 11.48 -6.34 20.18
C SER A 691 9.99 -5.96 20.22
N ILE A 692 9.66 -4.70 19.92
CA ILE A 692 8.26 -4.25 19.85
C ILE A 692 7.55 -4.91 18.67
N CYS A 693 8.17 -4.93 17.49
CA CYS A 693 7.58 -5.50 16.28
C CYS A 693 7.39 -7.02 16.35
N GLN A 694 8.12 -7.73 17.21
CA GLN A 694 7.95 -9.17 17.41
C GLN A 694 6.54 -9.51 17.87
N SER A 695 5.93 -8.68 18.73
CA SER A 695 4.53 -8.88 19.17
C SER A 695 3.52 -8.72 18.03
N LEU A 696 3.87 -7.95 16.99
CA LEU A 696 3.00 -7.64 15.85
C LEU A 696 3.15 -8.66 14.70
N TYR A 697 4.36 -9.22 14.51
CA TYR A 697 4.73 -10.03 13.34
C TYR A 697 5.29 -11.41 13.70
N SER A 698 4.97 -11.93 14.89
CA SER A 698 5.47 -13.22 15.40
C SER A 698 5.20 -14.43 14.51
N HIS A 699 4.20 -14.34 13.62
CA HIS A 699 3.78 -15.40 12.69
C HIS A 699 4.35 -15.22 11.27
N ASP A 700 5.17 -14.20 11.02
CA ASP A 700 5.76 -13.94 9.70
C ASP A 700 7.22 -14.42 9.63
N GLY A 701 7.52 -15.40 8.78
CA GLY A 701 8.89 -15.89 8.58
C GLY A 701 9.85 -14.82 8.02
N VAL A 702 9.35 -13.83 7.25
CA VAL A 702 10.17 -12.73 6.72
C VAL A 702 10.64 -11.81 7.84
N PHE A 703 9.81 -11.58 8.86
CA PHE A 703 10.20 -10.82 10.05
C PHE A 703 11.41 -11.48 10.73
N TRP A 704 11.29 -12.78 11.03
CA TRP A 704 12.33 -13.55 11.70
C TRP A 704 13.63 -13.61 10.90
N LEU A 705 13.55 -13.67 9.56
CA LEU A 705 14.70 -13.56 8.68
C LEU A 705 15.45 -12.22 8.86
N GLN A 706 14.74 -11.10 8.84
CA GLN A 706 15.39 -9.79 8.96
C GLN A 706 15.97 -9.59 10.35
N TYR A 707 15.25 -10.03 11.39
CA TYR A 707 15.73 -9.93 12.77
C TYR A 707 16.98 -10.81 13.00
N GLY A 708 16.96 -12.07 12.54
CA GLY A 708 18.09 -12.98 12.63
C GLY A 708 19.34 -12.45 11.91
N ARG A 709 19.19 -11.82 10.74
CA ARG A 709 20.31 -11.17 10.04
C ARG A 709 20.92 -10.01 10.83
N PHE A 710 20.09 -9.24 11.53
CA PHE A 710 20.57 -8.18 12.41
C PHE A 710 21.32 -8.75 13.63
N LEU A 711 20.75 -9.76 14.29
CA LEU A 711 21.39 -10.43 15.43
C LEU A 711 22.72 -11.08 15.04
N GLU A 712 22.81 -11.67 13.84
CA GLU A 712 24.07 -12.15 13.28
C GLU A 712 25.10 -11.01 13.16
N LYS A 713 24.71 -9.83 12.65
CA LYS A 713 25.60 -8.65 12.54
C LYS A 713 26.06 -8.16 13.91
N ASP A 714 25.17 -8.20 14.92
CA ASP A 714 25.48 -7.84 16.30
C ASP A 714 26.21 -8.95 17.09
N LYS A 715 26.52 -10.08 16.43
CA LYS A 715 27.21 -11.24 17.01
C LYS A 715 26.43 -11.95 18.12
N GLN A 716 25.10 -11.84 18.13
CA GLN A 716 24.18 -12.59 18.99
C GLN A 716 23.78 -13.88 18.28
N ILE A 717 24.72 -14.81 18.19
CA ILE A 717 24.61 -16.01 17.35
C ILE A 717 23.50 -16.97 17.82
N PRO A 718 23.34 -17.28 19.12
CA PRO A 718 22.25 -18.15 19.60
C PRO A 718 20.86 -17.61 19.25
N GLU A 719 20.65 -16.31 19.44
CA GLU A 719 19.40 -15.62 19.15
C GLU A 719 19.12 -15.57 17.64
N ALA A 720 20.16 -15.36 16.82
CA ALA A 720 20.05 -15.42 15.37
C ALA A 720 19.64 -16.81 14.87
N LEU A 721 20.23 -17.88 15.43
CA LEU A 721 19.84 -19.26 15.13
C LEU A 721 18.39 -19.54 15.49
N HIS A 722 17.95 -19.08 16.68
CA HIS A 722 16.56 -19.20 17.09
C HIS A 722 15.62 -18.51 16.09
N CYS A 723 15.95 -17.29 15.66
CA CYS A 723 15.17 -16.57 14.66
C CYS A 723 15.07 -17.32 13.34
N PHE A 724 16.17 -17.83 12.80
CA PHE A 724 16.13 -18.56 11.52
C PHE A 724 15.34 -19.86 11.61
N ARG A 725 15.50 -20.64 12.70
CA ARG A 725 14.70 -21.86 12.92
C ARG A 725 13.21 -21.54 13.05
N ARG A 726 12.86 -20.54 13.87
CA ARG A 726 11.47 -20.08 14.01
C ARG A 726 10.88 -19.59 12.68
N GLY A 727 11.70 -18.92 11.86
CA GLY A 727 11.31 -18.50 10.52
C GLY A 727 10.96 -19.67 9.61
N LEU A 728 11.74 -20.75 9.63
CA LEU A 728 11.47 -21.97 8.85
C LEU A 728 10.23 -22.72 9.31
N ASP A 729 9.97 -22.77 10.62
CA ASP A 729 8.76 -23.39 11.17
C ASP A 729 7.48 -22.71 10.64
N LEU A 730 7.55 -21.41 10.37
CA LEU A 730 6.42 -20.60 9.90
C LEU A 730 6.30 -20.57 8.38
N TYR A 731 7.42 -20.45 7.69
CA TYR A 731 7.44 -20.32 6.24
C TYR A 731 8.71 -20.91 5.65
N ASP A 732 8.51 -21.91 4.79
CA ASP A 732 9.59 -22.58 4.10
C ASP A 732 10.20 -21.68 3.01
N SER A 733 11.26 -20.97 3.38
CA SER A 733 11.92 -19.97 2.53
C SER A 733 13.37 -20.33 2.27
N PHE A 734 13.73 -20.36 0.98
CA PHE A 734 15.12 -20.56 0.56
C PHE A 734 16.07 -19.52 1.18
N GLN A 735 15.62 -18.27 1.36
CA GLN A 735 16.43 -17.22 1.98
C GLN A 735 16.75 -17.54 3.44
N ILE A 736 15.80 -18.12 4.17
CA ILE A 736 15.99 -18.52 5.56
C ILE A 736 16.88 -19.76 5.64
N ARG A 737 16.65 -20.77 4.80
CA ARG A 737 17.50 -21.97 4.71
C ARG A 737 18.95 -21.59 4.40
N HIS A 738 19.16 -20.70 3.43
CA HIS A 738 20.48 -20.18 3.13
C HIS A 738 21.07 -19.43 4.33
N ALA A 739 20.33 -18.50 4.95
CA ALA A 739 20.84 -17.74 6.08
C ALA A 739 21.24 -18.64 7.26
N LEU A 740 20.43 -19.66 7.55
CA LEU A 740 20.71 -20.69 8.56
C LEU A 740 21.96 -21.49 8.22
N GLY A 741 22.04 -22.05 7.00
CA GLY A 741 23.19 -22.84 6.58
C GLY A 741 24.50 -22.04 6.60
N HIS A 742 24.47 -20.79 6.14
CA HIS A 742 25.61 -19.88 6.23
C HIS A 742 26.01 -19.60 7.69
N LEU A 743 25.04 -19.35 8.58
CA LEU A 743 25.31 -19.06 9.99
C LEU A 743 25.92 -20.27 10.71
N LEU A 744 25.41 -21.48 10.46
CA LEU A 744 25.92 -22.71 11.08
C LEU A 744 27.38 -22.98 10.69
N LEU A 745 27.73 -22.89 9.39
CA LEU A 745 29.11 -23.07 8.93
C LEU A 745 30.05 -21.99 9.49
N LYS A 746 29.57 -20.74 9.54
CA LYS A 746 30.32 -19.63 10.13
C LYS A 746 30.55 -19.85 11.62
N LYS A 747 29.52 -20.27 12.37
CA LYS A 747 29.58 -20.58 13.80
C LYS A 747 30.58 -21.71 14.07
N TYR A 748 30.46 -22.83 13.36
CA TYR A 748 31.39 -23.96 13.42
C TYR A 748 32.84 -23.50 13.28
N ARG A 749 33.13 -22.68 12.27
CA ARG A 749 34.47 -22.12 12.08
C ARG A 749 34.91 -21.22 13.24
N THR A 750 34.05 -20.33 13.73
CA THR A 750 34.42 -19.37 14.79
C THR A 750 34.59 -20.01 16.17
N GLU A 751 33.93 -21.13 16.44
CA GLU A 751 34.01 -21.86 17.72
C GLU A 751 35.11 -22.94 17.74
N GLY A 752 36.00 -22.91 16.74
CA GLY A 752 37.14 -23.82 16.66
C GLY A 752 36.79 -25.21 16.14
N MET A 753 35.72 -25.33 15.34
CA MET A 753 35.36 -26.53 14.57
C MET A 753 35.07 -27.77 15.42
N LYS A 754 34.35 -27.57 16.53
CA LYS A 754 34.05 -28.63 17.50
C LYS A 754 32.73 -29.36 17.25
N ASP A 755 31.73 -28.65 16.73
CA ASP A 755 30.37 -29.17 16.57
C ASP A 755 30.15 -29.72 15.16
N GLU A 756 30.40 -31.02 14.98
CA GLU A 756 30.23 -31.68 13.67
C GLU A 756 28.76 -31.77 13.24
N GLU A 757 27.80 -31.79 14.17
CA GLU A 757 26.38 -31.84 13.83
C GLU A 757 25.93 -30.55 13.16
N GLU A 758 26.31 -29.39 13.73
CA GLU A 758 26.01 -28.07 13.13
C GLU A 758 26.70 -27.88 11.78
N TYR A 759 27.91 -28.42 11.62
CA TYR A 759 28.61 -28.42 10.34
C TYR A 759 27.83 -29.21 9.27
N LEU A 760 27.41 -30.44 9.57
CA LEU A 760 26.66 -31.28 8.65
C LEU A 760 25.28 -30.69 8.33
N GLU A 761 24.59 -30.14 9.34
CA GLU A 761 23.31 -29.42 9.16
C GLU A 761 23.50 -28.24 8.21
N GLY A 762 24.54 -27.42 8.41
CA GLY A 762 24.84 -26.26 7.57
C GLY A 762 25.10 -26.63 6.11
N ILE A 763 25.86 -27.70 5.86
CA ILE A 763 26.08 -28.25 4.51
C ILE A 763 24.78 -28.74 3.91
N GLN A 764 23.96 -29.49 4.66
CA GLN A 764 22.71 -30.06 4.17
C GLN A 764 21.74 -28.98 3.67
N TRP A 765 21.61 -27.88 4.41
CA TRP A 765 20.76 -26.75 3.99
C TRP A 765 21.24 -26.12 2.68
N LEU A 766 22.54 -25.82 2.57
CA LEU A 766 23.09 -25.18 1.37
C LEU A 766 23.09 -26.13 0.16
N GLU A 767 23.45 -27.41 0.34
CA GLU A 767 23.37 -28.41 -0.73
C GLU A 767 21.93 -28.60 -1.22
N GLY A 768 20.96 -28.60 -0.30
CA GLY A 768 19.54 -28.70 -0.63
C GLY A 768 19.13 -27.60 -1.60
N GLU A 769 19.52 -26.36 -1.32
CA GLU A 769 19.23 -25.21 -2.19
C GLU A 769 19.98 -25.24 -3.52
N VAL A 770 21.23 -25.72 -3.55
CA VAL A 770 21.96 -25.89 -4.81
C VAL A 770 21.28 -26.92 -5.72
N LYS A 771 20.77 -28.02 -5.16
CA LYS A 771 20.08 -29.09 -5.92
C LYS A 771 18.72 -28.63 -6.45
N THR A 772 17.96 -27.86 -5.67
CA THR A 772 16.64 -27.38 -6.08
C THR A 772 16.71 -26.19 -7.02
N ARG A 773 17.77 -25.37 -6.95
CA ARG A 773 17.93 -24.12 -7.71
C ARG A 773 19.14 -24.17 -8.66
N THR A 774 19.12 -25.09 -9.61
CA THR A 774 20.26 -25.35 -10.53
C THR A 774 20.69 -24.14 -11.38
N THR A 775 19.82 -23.16 -11.59
CA THR A 775 20.13 -21.92 -12.34
C THR A 775 20.51 -20.73 -11.45
N ASP A 776 20.54 -20.89 -10.13
CA ASP A 776 20.84 -19.82 -9.15
C ASP A 776 22.21 -20.07 -8.50
N SER A 777 23.17 -19.19 -8.79
CA SER A 777 24.55 -19.26 -8.31
C SER A 777 24.70 -18.95 -6.82
N TYR A 778 23.66 -18.41 -6.15
CA TYR A 778 23.81 -17.75 -4.86
C TYR A 778 24.23 -18.71 -3.73
N SER A 779 23.42 -19.72 -3.43
CA SER A 779 23.73 -20.73 -2.41
C SER A 779 25.00 -21.52 -2.73
N TYR A 780 25.25 -21.72 -4.04
CA TYR A 780 26.46 -22.36 -4.55
C TYR A 780 27.72 -21.59 -4.18
N THR A 781 27.69 -20.27 -4.43
CA THR A 781 28.80 -19.35 -4.14
C THR A 781 29.10 -19.36 -2.65
N THR A 782 28.07 -19.29 -1.80
CA THR A 782 28.23 -19.35 -0.34
C THR A 782 28.83 -20.67 0.12
N LEU A 783 28.32 -21.80 -0.38
CA LEU A 783 28.82 -23.13 -0.03
C LEU A 783 30.32 -23.26 -0.35
N CYS A 784 30.73 -22.91 -1.57
CA CYS A 784 32.14 -22.95 -1.95
C CYS A 784 33.01 -21.99 -1.12
N SER A 785 32.49 -20.80 -0.79
CA SER A 785 33.22 -19.81 0.02
C SER A 785 33.45 -20.28 1.44
N GLU A 786 32.41 -20.77 2.14
CA GLU A 786 32.54 -21.22 3.53
C GLU A 786 33.37 -22.50 3.65
N LEU A 787 33.20 -23.46 2.72
CA LEU A 787 34.05 -24.66 2.68
C LEU A 787 35.53 -24.31 2.45
N SER A 788 35.83 -23.33 1.59
CA SER A 788 37.21 -22.85 1.40
C SER A 788 37.79 -22.29 2.69
N LYS A 789 37.02 -21.45 3.41
CA LYS A 789 37.43 -20.86 4.69
C LYS A 789 37.62 -21.92 5.79
N ILE A 790 36.81 -22.98 5.79
CA ILE A 790 36.95 -24.10 6.72
C ILE A 790 38.24 -24.87 6.42
N LEU A 791 38.55 -25.18 5.16
CA LEU A 791 39.78 -25.88 4.78
C LEU A 791 41.05 -25.06 5.04
N GLU A 792 40.99 -23.73 4.89
CA GLU A 792 42.10 -22.86 5.25
C GLU A 792 42.44 -22.94 6.75
N ALA A 793 41.42 -23.01 7.61
CA ALA A 793 41.59 -23.07 9.05
C ALA A 793 41.82 -24.52 9.57
N ASN A 794 41.33 -25.54 8.87
CA ASN A 794 41.61 -26.96 9.15
C ASN A 794 41.80 -27.77 7.84
N PRO A 795 43.05 -27.85 7.34
CA PRO A 795 43.36 -28.58 6.10
C PRO A 795 43.06 -30.08 6.14
N GLN A 796 42.90 -30.66 7.34
CA GLN A 796 42.64 -32.09 7.54
C GLN A 796 41.13 -32.43 7.49
N ASN A 797 40.25 -31.46 7.30
CA ASN A 797 38.81 -31.72 7.19
C ASN A 797 38.48 -32.41 5.85
N GLN A 798 38.48 -33.74 5.86
CA GLN A 798 38.28 -34.57 4.67
C GLN A 798 36.90 -34.38 4.03
N HIS A 799 35.84 -34.28 4.83
CA HIS A 799 34.48 -34.04 4.31
C HIS A 799 34.37 -32.70 3.57
N ALA A 800 34.97 -31.63 4.11
CA ALA A 800 34.97 -30.32 3.47
C ALA A 800 35.73 -30.35 2.14
N LYS A 801 36.85 -31.07 2.09
CA LYS A 801 37.67 -31.26 0.88
C LYS A 801 36.91 -31.99 -0.21
N GLU A 802 36.31 -33.13 0.12
CA GLU A 802 35.53 -33.94 -0.82
C GLU A 802 34.29 -33.20 -1.34
N THR A 803 33.56 -32.52 -0.44
CA THR A 803 32.39 -31.72 -0.81
C THR A 803 32.78 -30.56 -1.71
N LEU A 804 33.86 -29.84 -1.39
CA LEU A 804 34.34 -28.73 -2.22
C LEU A 804 34.82 -29.21 -3.60
N GLN A 805 35.51 -30.34 -3.68
CA GLN A 805 35.93 -30.95 -4.96
C GLN A 805 34.73 -31.37 -5.82
N LYS A 806 33.68 -31.94 -5.22
CA LYS A 806 32.44 -32.28 -5.90
C LYS A 806 31.81 -31.05 -6.56
N TYR A 807 31.64 -29.95 -5.82
CA TYR A 807 31.04 -28.74 -6.39
C TYR A 807 31.98 -28.00 -7.35
N ILE A 808 33.30 -27.98 -7.14
CA ILE A 808 34.22 -27.48 -8.19
C ILE A 808 34.01 -28.25 -9.51
N SER A 809 33.88 -29.57 -9.44
CA SER A 809 33.71 -30.43 -10.62
C SER A 809 32.37 -30.18 -11.32
N ILE A 810 31.29 -30.02 -10.55
CA ILE A 810 29.96 -29.68 -11.09
C ILE A 810 30.02 -28.31 -11.80
N ALA A 811 30.60 -27.29 -11.15
CA ALA A 811 30.74 -25.96 -11.71
C ALA A 811 31.57 -25.91 -13.01
N LEU A 812 32.54 -26.83 -13.17
CA LEU A 812 33.34 -26.93 -14.39
C LEU A 812 32.64 -27.66 -15.55
N ASN A 813 31.71 -28.57 -15.24
CA ASN A 813 31.01 -29.40 -16.22
C ASN A 813 29.68 -28.81 -16.69
N GLU A 814 28.99 -28.06 -15.83
CA GLU A 814 27.76 -27.36 -16.16
C GLU A 814 28.09 -25.93 -16.61
N SER A 815 27.45 -25.43 -17.67
CA SER A 815 27.68 -24.08 -18.21
C SER A 815 27.09 -22.98 -17.32
N CYS A 816 27.36 -22.99 -16.02
CA CYS A 816 26.83 -22.07 -15.00
C CYS A 816 27.45 -20.65 -15.09
N PHE A 817 28.06 -20.29 -16.22
CA PHE A 817 29.15 -19.29 -16.34
C PHE A 817 28.73 -17.88 -16.75
N GLU A 818 27.67 -17.33 -16.20
CA GLU A 818 27.39 -15.88 -16.38
C GLU A 818 27.49 -15.08 -15.07
N ASP A 819 27.81 -15.71 -13.93
CA ASP A 819 27.93 -15.05 -12.63
C ASP A 819 29.39 -14.88 -12.16
N ASP A 820 29.86 -13.62 -12.15
CA ASP A 820 31.20 -13.24 -11.72
C ASP A 820 31.55 -13.62 -10.27
N ALA A 821 30.58 -13.63 -9.36
CA ALA A 821 30.81 -13.93 -7.94
C ALA A 821 31.10 -15.42 -7.74
N LEU A 822 30.36 -16.28 -8.45
CA LEU A 822 30.61 -17.72 -8.45
C LEU A 822 31.97 -18.05 -9.05
N ILE A 823 32.33 -17.44 -10.18
CA ILE A 823 33.64 -17.63 -10.83
C ILE A 823 34.78 -17.32 -9.83
N ARG A 824 34.68 -16.20 -9.10
CA ARG A 824 35.67 -15.83 -8.08
C ARG A 824 35.73 -16.86 -6.95
N ALA A 825 34.58 -17.30 -6.44
CA ALA A 825 34.51 -18.27 -5.34
C ALA A 825 35.10 -19.64 -5.75
N VAL A 826 34.77 -20.14 -6.94
CA VAL A 826 35.30 -21.42 -7.48
C VAL A 826 36.80 -21.30 -7.76
N THR A 827 37.25 -20.19 -8.35
CA THR A 827 38.68 -19.96 -8.60
C THR A 827 39.48 -19.95 -7.30
N HIS A 828 38.94 -19.32 -6.24
CA HIS A 828 39.52 -19.36 -4.92
C HIS A 828 39.55 -20.79 -4.35
N ALA A 829 38.42 -21.50 -4.40
CA ALA A 829 38.30 -22.87 -3.93
C ALA A 829 39.31 -23.82 -4.59
N MET A 830 39.53 -23.69 -5.91
CA MET A 830 40.54 -24.47 -6.64
C MET A 830 41.97 -24.24 -6.14
N LYS A 831 42.30 -23.02 -5.70
CA LYS A 831 43.61 -22.73 -5.11
C LYS A 831 43.77 -23.42 -3.77
N ILE A 832 42.76 -23.33 -2.91
CA ILE A 832 42.78 -23.92 -1.56
C ILE A 832 42.88 -25.45 -1.61
N VAL A 833 42.12 -26.11 -2.48
CA VAL A 833 42.19 -27.57 -2.65
C VAL A 833 43.57 -28.04 -3.11
N LYS A 834 44.29 -27.22 -3.91
CA LYS A 834 45.66 -27.53 -4.35
C LYS A 834 46.70 -27.36 -3.24
N THR A 835 46.49 -26.42 -2.31
CA THR A 835 47.42 -26.12 -1.21
C THR A 835 47.17 -26.96 0.05
N ALA A 836 45.96 -27.48 0.26
CA ALA A 836 45.59 -28.36 1.39
C ALA A 836 46.03 -29.83 1.18
N LYS A 837 47.26 -30.04 0.70
CA LYS A 837 47.86 -31.37 0.49
C LYS A 837 48.51 -31.93 1.74
#